data_AF-A0A5N4E6W3-F1
#
_entry.id   AF-A0A5N4E6W3-F1
#
_cell.length_a   1.000
_cell.length_b   1.000
_cell.length_c   1.000
_cell.angle_alpha   90.00
_cell.angle_beta   90.00
_cell.angle_gamma   90.00
#
_symmetry.space_group_name_H-M   'P 1'
#
loop_
_entity.id
_entity.type
_entity.pdbx_description
1 polymer ?
#
loop_
_entity_poly.entity_id
_entity_poly.type
_entity_poly.pdbx_seq_one_letter_code
_entity_poly.pdbx_strand_id
1 'polypeptide(L)'
;MKAAKVSLVSLVANALGYSELGAIKSLRTLRALRPLRALSRFEGMRVVVNALVGAIPSIMNVLLVCLIFWLIFSIMGVNLFAGKFYHCVNTTTGDMFDVSDVNNLSDCQALGKQARWKNVKVNFDNVGAGYLALLQVVSAYCVHSENVFKIFQATFKGWMDIMYAAVDSRDVKLQPVYEENLYMYLYFVIFIIFGSFFTLNLFIGVIIDNFNQQKKKISIPQLSPFSILSFILCLYFGGQDIFMTEEQKKYYNAMKKLGSKKPQKPIPRPANKFQGMVFDFVTRQVFDISIMILICLNMVTMMVETDDQSKYMTLVLSRINLVFIVLFTGEFVLKLFSLRYYYFTIGWNIFDFVVVILSIVGMFLAELIEKYFVSPTLFRVIRLARIGRILRLIKGAKGIRTLLFALMMSLPALFNIGLLLFLVMFIYAIFGMSNFAYVKKEAGIDDMFNFETFGNSMICLFQITTSAGWDGLLAPILNSAPPDCDPDTIHPGSSVKGDCGNPSVGIFFFVSYIIISFLVVVNMYIAVILENFSVATEESAEPLSEDDFEMFYEVWEKFDPDATQFIEFSKLSDFAAALDPPLLIAKPNKVQLIAMDLPMVSGDRIHCLDILFAFTKRVLGESGEMDALRIQMEDRFMASNPSKVSYEPITTTLKRKQEEVSAAIIQRNFRCYLLKQRLKKVLNEYNKEAIKGRIDLPIKDDMIIDKLNGNSTPEKTDGSSSTTSPPSYDSVTKPDKEKFEKDKPEKGSKGKEVRENQK
;
A
#
# COMPACT_ATOMS: atom_id res chain seq x y z
N MET A 1 -1.55 -36.91 -3.56
CA MET A 1 -1.15 -38.26 -4.01
C MET A 1 0.34 -38.60 -3.77
N LYS A 2 1.31 -37.76 -4.13
CA LYS A 2 2.76 -38.05 -3.99
C LYS A 2 3.25 -38.27 -2.53
N ALA A 3 2.83 -37.45 -1.56
CA ALA A 3 3.21 -37.61 -0.15
C ALA A 3 2.65 -38.88 0.53
N ALA A 4 1.56 -39.45 0.00
CA ALA A 4 1.02 -40.72 0.50
C ALA A 4 1.91 -41.89 0.09
N LYS A 5 2.52 -41.84 -1.11
CA LYS A 5 3.47 -42.87 -1.58
C LYS A 5 4.71 -42.95 -0.68
N VAL A 6 5.30 -41.81 -0.28
CA VAL A 6 6.45 -41.78 0.64
C VAL A 6 6.11 -42.40 2.00
N SER A 7 4.92 -42.10 2.53
CA SER A 7 4.47 -42.68 3.81
C SER A 7 4.17 -44.19 3.68
N LEU A 8 3.63 -44.63 2.54
CA LEU A 8 3.39 -46.05 2.24
C LEU A 8 4.70 -46.83 2.11
N VAL A 9 5.70 -46.28 1.41
CA VAL A 9 7.03 -46.90 1.26
C VAL A 9 7.72 -47.04 2.62
N SER A 10 7.67 -46.00 3.47
CA SER A 10 8.21 -46.09 4.84
C SER A 10 7.45 -47.11 5.71
N LEU A 11 6.14 -47.28 5.52
CA LEU A 11 5.33 -48.25 6.25
C LEU A 11 5.68 -49.68 5.84
N VAL A 12 5.75 -49.93 4.53
CA VAL A 12 6.10 -51.24 3.95
C VAL A 12 7.53 -51.63 4.34
N ALA A 13 8.47 -50.70 4.29
CA ALA A 13 9.85 -50.95 4.67
C ALA A 13 10.01 -51.25 6.18
N ASN A 14 9.23 -50.59 7.04
CA ASN A 14 9.19 -50.90 8.47
C ASN A 14 8.54 -52.27 8.73
N ALA A 15 7.48 -52.63 8.00
CA ALA A 15 6.83 -53.94 8.13
C ALA A 15 7.73 -55.10 7.66
N LEU A 16 8.64 -54.83 6.72
CA LEU A 16 9.62 -55.80 6.22
C LEU A 16 10.92 -55.88 7.06
N GLY A 17 11.02 -55.13 8.17
CA GLY A 17 12.20 -55.17 9.05
C GLY A 17 13.43 -54.42 8.52
N TYR A 18 13.35 -53.71 7.40
CA TYR A 18 14.45 -52.91 6.83
C TYR A 18 14.60 -51.53 7.48
N SER A 19 14.08 -51.32 8.69
CA SER A 19 13.97 -50.01 9.34
C SER A 19 15.30 -49.26 9.49
N GLU A 20 16.41 -49.97 9.70
CA GLU A 20 17.74 -49.42 10.01
C GLU A 20 18.54 -48.96 8.77
N LEU A 21 18.12 -49.28 7.54
CA LEU A 21 18.85 -48.82 6.35
C LEU A 21 18.82 -47.27 6.24
N GLY A 22 19.97 -46.66 5.98
CA GLY A 22 20.14 -45.20 5.89
C GLY A 22 19.16 -44.52 4.92
N ALA A 23 18.79 -45.19 3.83
CA ALA A 23 17.77 -44.73 2.88
C ALA A 23 16.35 -44.64 3.49
N ILE A 24 16.00 -45.51 4.44
CA ILE A 24 14.70 -45.49 5.12
C ILE A 24 14.69 -44.46 6.25
N LYS A 25 15.85 -44.17 6.86
CA LYS A 25 16.02 -43.05 7.79
C LYS A 25 15.87 -41.69 7.08
N SER A 26 16.43 -41.53 5.88
CA SER A 26 16.22 -40.33 5.04
C SER A 26 14.81 -40.23 4.45
N LEU A 27 14.14 -41.34 4.11
CA LEU A 27 12.72 -41.32 3.73
C LEU A 27 11.79 -40.87 4.88
N ARG A 28 12.18 -41.08 6.14
CA ARG A 28 11.43 -40.56 7.30
C ARG A 28 11.52 -39.04 7.40
N THR A 29 12.62 -38.41 7.00
CA THR A 29 12.78 -36.95 7.02
C THR A 29 11.89 -36.28 5.96
N LEU A 30 11.61 -36.95 4.84
CA LEU A 30 10.62 -36.49 3.84
C LEU A 30 9.18 -36.36 4.38
N ARG A 31 8.88 -36.87 5.59
CA ARG A 31 7.60 -36.58 6.27
C ARG A 31 7.45 -35.09 6.59
N ALA A 32 8.55 -34.33 6.62
CA ALA A 32 8.57 -32.88 6.68
C ALA A 32 7.80 -32.22 5.52
N LEU A 33 7.55 -32.92 4.39
CA LEU A 33 6.78 -32.40 3.25
C LEU A 33 5.25 -32.52 3.41
N ARG A 34 4.75 -33.13 4.48
CA ARG A 34 3.30 -33.27 4.75
C ARG A 34 2.55 -31.91 4.86
N PRO A 35 3.11 -30.85 5.47
CA PRO A 35 2.51 -29.53 5.53
C PRO A 35 2.21 -28.90 4.16
N LEU A 36 2.84 -29.36 3.07
CA LEU A 36 2.52 -28.91 1.70
C LEU A 36 1.05 -29.18 1.31
N ARG A 37 0.35 -30.09 2.00
CA ARG A 37 -1.10 -30.30 1.79
C ARG A 37 -1.95 -29.12 2.25
N ALA A 38 -1.44 -28.30 3.17
CA ALA A 38 -2.11 -27.08 3.61
C ALA A 38 -2.19 -26.04 2.49
N LEU A 39 -1.19 -26.00 1.58
CA LEU A 39 -1.15 -25.06 0.45
C LEU A 39 -2.38 -25.17 -0.46
N SER A 40 -2.89 -26.38 -0.68
CA SER A 40 -4.10 -26.56 -1.49
C SER A 40 -5.38 -26.20 -0.74
N ARG A 41 -5.35 -26.08 0.59
CA ARG A 41 -6.55 -25.84 1.41
C ARG A 41 -6.82 -24.37 1.67
N PHE A 42 -5.78 -23.55 1.78
CA PHE A 42 -5.91 -22.12 1.95
C PHE A 42 -5.88 -21.41 0.60
N GLU A 43 -6.95 -20.67 0.29
CA GLU A 43 -7.14 -19.99 -1.00
C GLU A 43 -6.04 -18.94 -1.25
N GLY A 44 -5.69 -18.14 -0.23
CA GLY A 44 -4.63 -17.13 -0.32
C GLY A 44 -3.25 -17.71 -0.65
N MET A 45 -2.83 -18.79 0.06
CA MET A 45 -1.55 -19.46 -0.25
C MET A 45 -1.54 -20.10 -1.63
N ARG A 46 -2.67 -20.62 -2.12
CA ARG A 46 -2.78 -21.21 -3.46
C ARG A 46 -2.49 -20.17 -4.55
N VAL A 47 -3.02 -18.96 -4.42
CA VAL A 47 -2.78 -17.86 -5.36
C VAL A 47 -1.29 -17.54 -5.43
N VAL A 48 -0.63 -17.37 -4.27
CA VAL A 48 0.81 -17.07 -4.20
C VAL A 48 1.65 -18.19 -4.81
N VAL A 49 1.36 -19.46 -4.50
CA VAL A 49 2.10 -20.60 -5.06
C VAL A 49 1.92 -20.69 -6.58
N ASN A 50 0.72 -20.49 -7.09
CA ASN A 50 0.46 -20.49 -8.54
C ASN A 50 1.23 -19.36 -9.24
N ALA A 51 1.29 -18.17 -8.62
CA ALA A 51 2.06 -17.05 -9.12
C ALA A 51 3.58 -17.35 -9.17
N LEU A 52 4.12 -17.94 -8.09
CA LEU A 52 5.51 -18.38 -8.04
C LEU A 52 5.81 -19.43 -9.11
N VAL A 53 4.96 -20.45 -9.24
CA VAL A 53 5.14 -21.51 -10.26
C VAL A 53 5.07 -20.94 -11.68
N GLY A 54 4.21 -19.95 -11.93
CA GLY A 54 4.15 -19.23 -13.20
C GLY A 54 5.41 -18.42 -13.52
N ALA A 55 6.17 -17.98 -12.49
CA ALA A 55 7.41 -17.24 -12.65
C ALA A 55 8.65 -18.14 -12.84
N ILE A 56 8.58 -19.43 -12.45
CA ILE A 56 9.72 -20.37 -12.53
C ILE A 56 10.38 -20.39 -13.91
N PRO A 57 9.66 -20.47 -15.05
CA PRO A 57 10.32 -20.52 -16.37
C PRO A 57 11.16 -19.28 -16.66
N SER A 58 10.67 -18.09 -16.33
CA SER A 58 11.41 -16.83 -16.50
C SER A 58 12.61 -16.77 -15.56
N ILE A 59 12.46 -17.21 -14.30
CA ILE A 59 13.55 -17.29 -13.33
C ILE A 59 14.64 -18.26 -13.82
N MET A 60 14.26 -19.41 -14.37
CA MET A 60 15.22 -20.40 -14.89
C MET A 60 16.04 -19.85 -16.05
N ASN A 61 15.45 -19.02 -16.92
CA ASN A 61 16.20 -18.35 -17.99
C ASN A 61 17.25 -17.39 -17.41
N VAL A 62 16.89 -16.58 -16.41
CA VAL A 62 17.85 -15.67 -15.76
C VAL A 62 18.93 -16.45 -15.02
N LEU A 63 18.54 -17.49 -14.29
CA LEU A 63 19.47 -18.35 -13.58
C LEU A 63 20.48 -18.99 -14.54
N LEU A 64 20.04 -19.43 -15.73
CA LEU A 64 20.94 -19.98 -16.75
C LEU A 64 21.96 -18.95 -17.22
N VAL A 65 21.53 -17.71 -17.49
CA VAL A 65 22.43 -16.61 -17.86
C VAL A 65 23.44 -16.33 -16.74
N CYS A 66 22.98 -16.30 -15.48
CA CYS A 66 23.85 -16.09 -14.32
C CYS A 66 24.86 -17.23 -14.16
N LEU A 67 24.44 -18.49 -14.32
CA LEU A 67 25.32 -19.65 -14.22
C LEU A 67 26.40 -19.64 -15.30
N ILE A 68 26.06 -19.29 -16.55
CA ILE A 68 27.04 -19.16 -17.64
C ILE A 68 28.04 -18.04 -17.33
N PHE A 69 27.55 -16.90 -16.84
CA PHE A 69 28.42 -15.79 -16.49
C PHE A 69 29.37 -16.13 -15.33
N TRP A 70 28.85 -16.76 -14.27
CA TRP A 70 29.66 -17.20 -13.13
C TRP A 70 30.62 -18.33 -13.49
N LEU A 71 30.33 -19.13 -14.52
CA LEU A 71 31.24 -20.17 -15.00
C LEU A 71 32.58 -19.57 -15.44
N ILE A 72 32.55 -18.43 -16.15
CA ILE A 72 33.74 -17.73 -16.64
C ILE A 72 34.62 -17.32 -15.45
N PHE A 73 34.02 -16.69 -14.44
CA PHE A 73 34.73 -16.27 -13.24
C PHE A 73 35.21 -17.44 -12.39
N SER A 74 34.45 -18.53 -12.34
CA SER A 74 34.84 -19.73 -11.60
C SER A 74 36.04 -20.42 -12.26
N ILE A 75 36.06 -20.54 -13.59
CA ILE A 75 37.21 -21.11 -14.31
C ILE A 75 38.44 -20.21 -14.15
N MET A 76 38.26 -18.89 -14.25
CA MET A 76 39.33 -17.92 -14.01
C MET A 76 39.87 -18.01 -12.57
N GLY A 77 38.98 -18.13 -11.56
CA GLY A 77 39.35 -18.26 -10.16
C GLY A 77 40.11 -19.56 -9.87
N VAL A 78 39.70 -20.68 -10.47
CA VAL A 78 40.43 -21.96 -10.37
C VAL A 78 41.85 -21.80 -10.91
N ASN A 79 42.02 -21.15 -12.07
CA ASN A 79 43.35 -20.95 -12.65
C ASN A 79 44.25 -20.04 -11.80
N LEU A 80 43.67 -19.07 -11.08
CA LEU A 80 44.43 -18.12 -10.25
C LEU A 80 44.79 -18.70 -8.87
N PHE A 81 43.87 -19.43 -8.24
CA PHE A 81 43.90 -19.73 -6.80
C PHE A 81 43.92 -21.22 -6.44
N ALA A 82 43.72 -22.15 -7.39
CA ALA A 82 43.66 -23.58 -7.06
C ALA A 82 44.94 -24.06 -6.38
N GLY A 83 44.78 -24.75 -5.24
CA GLY A 83 45.89 -25.28 -4.46
C GLY A 83 46.71 -24.24 -3.67
N LYS A 84 46.35 -22.95 -3.72
CA LYS A 84 47.11 -21.87 -3.05
C LYS A 84 46.55 -21.45 -1.68
N PHE A 85 45.33 -21.87 -1.32
CA PHE A 85 44.69 -21.50 -0.05
C PHE A 85 45.09 -22.37 1.14
N TYR A 86 46.14 -23.17 0.98
CA TYR A 86 46.64 -23.99 2.07
C TYR A 86 47.57 -23.18 2.95
N HIS A 87 47.47 -23.40 4.26
CA HIS A 87 48.32 -22.76 5.26
C HIS A 87 48.61 -23.75 6.40
N CYS A 88 49.76 -23.57 7.05
CA CYS A 88 50.16 -24.34 8.22
C CYS A 88 49.57 -23.69 9.49
N VAL A 89 48.84 -24.46 10.29
CA VAL A 89 48.27 -24.03 11.57
C VAL A 89 48.80 -24.86 12.73
N ASN A 90 48.90 -24.26 13.91
CA ASN A 90 49.18 -24.98 15.15
C ASN A 90 47.94 -25.79 15.55
N THR A 91 48.11 -27.08 15.84
CA THR A 91 47.00 -27.98 16.19
C THR A 91 46.36 -27.63 17.54
N THR A 92 47.09 -26.97 18.43
CA THR A 92 46.63 -26.67 19.80
C THR A 92 45.96 -25.31 19.90
N THR A 93 46.52 -24.29 19.25
CA THR A 93 46.01 -22.91 19.32
C THR A 93 45.12 -22.55 18.12
N GLY A 94 45.29 -23.23 16.99
CA GLY A 94 44.58 -22.94 15.74
C GLY A 94 45.17 -21.76 14.96
N ASP A 95 46.24 -21.13 15.46
CA ASP A 95 46.87 -19.96 14.83
C ASP A 95 47.73 -20.38 13.63
N MET A 96 47.81 -19.48 12.64
CA MET A 96 48.68 -19.64 11.48
C MET A 96 50.15 -19.40 11.88
N PHE A 97 51.06 -20.24 11.40
CA PHE A 97 52.49 -20.03 11.60
C PHE A 97 53.02 -18.88 10.74
N ASP A 98 53.96 -18.12 11.30
CA ASP A 98 54.70 -17.09 10.56
C ASP A 98 55.63 -17.73 9.53
N VAL A 99 55.84 -17.00 8.42
CA VAL A 99 56.65 -17.46 7.28
C VAL A 99 58.13 -17.61 7.64
N SER A 100 58.58 -16.93 8.70
CA SER A 100 59.94 -17.08 9.25
C SER A 100 60.19 -18.47 9.86
N ASP A 101 59.15 -19.09 10.42
CA ASP A 101 59.25 -20.41 11.06
C ASP A 101 58.89 -21.54 10.09
N VAL A 102 57.91 -21.31 9.20
CA VAL A 102 57.43 -22.30 8.23
C VAL A 102 57.20 -21.62 6.88
N ASN A 103 58.07 -21.90 5.90
CA ASN A 103 57.97 -21.27 4.58
C ASN A 103 57.23 -22.14 3.56
N ASN A 104 57.30 -23.47 3.69
CA ASN A 104 56.69 -24.41 2.74
C ASN A 104 56.01 -25.61 3.43
N LEU A 105 55.33 -26.43 2.64
CA LEU A 105 54.69 -27.67 3.09
C LEU A 105 55.67 -28.64 3.78
N SER A 106 56.89 -28.78 3.28
CA SER A 106 57.89 -29.69 3.88
C SER A 106 58.30 -29.26 5.28
N ASP A 107 58.43 -27.96 5.52
CA ASP A 107 58.75 -27.40 6.84
C ASP A 107 57.58 -27.63 7.81
N CYS A 108 56.34 -27.45 7.34
CA CYS A 108 55.14 -27.76 8.12
C CYS A 108 55.06 -29.25 8.48
N GLN A 109 55.44 -30.14 7.56
CA GLN A 109 55.48 -31.59 7.80
C GLN A 109 56.62 -31.99 8.75
N ALA A 110 57.73 -31.24 8.76
CA ALA A 110 58.85 -31.49 9.68
C ALA A 110 58.49 -31.24 11.15
N LEU A 111 57.54 -30.35 11.43
CA LEU A 111 56.98 -30.08 12.76
C LEU A 111 56.08 -31.22 13.30
N GLY A 112 55.80 -32.24 12.48
CA GLY A 112 55.11 -33.46 12.91
C GLY A 112 53.70 -33.19 13.44
N LYS A 113 53.39 -33.67 14.65
CA LYS A 113 52.04 -33.60 15.24
C LYS A 113 51.63 -32.22 15.78
N GLN A 114 52.56 -31.26 15.86
CA GLN A 114 52.28 -29.93 16.40
C GLN A 114 51.64 -29.02 15.35
N ALA A 115 51.95 -29.23 14.07
CA ALA A 115 51.48 -28.40 12.97
C ALA A 115 50.62 -29.20 11.98
N ARG A 116 49.64 -28.54 11.36
CA ARG A 116 48.75 -29.14 10.36
C ARG A 116 48.67 -28.25 9.14
N TRP A 117 48.91 -28.85 7.97
CA TRP A 117 48.64 -28.20 6.69
C TRP A 117 47.13 -28.27 6.39
N LYS A 118 46.46 -27.14 6.52
CA LYS A 118 45.00 -27.03 6.43
C LYS A 118 44.62 -26.19 5.22
N ASN A 119 43.56 -26.60 4.53
CA ASN A 119 42.95 -25.81 3.47
C ASN A 119 41.80 -24.97 4.03
N VAL A 120 41.54 -23.81 3.41
CA VAL A 120 40.32 -23.06 3.67
C VAL A 120 39.11 -23.89 3.22
N LYS A 121 38.05 -23.92 4.04
CA LYS A 121 36.86 -24.79 3.83
C LYS A 121 36.14 -24.48 2.51
N VAL A 122 36.08 -23.21 2.13
CA VAL A 122 35.50 -22.75 0.86
C VAL A 122 36.64 -22.18 0.01
N ASN A 123 36.87 -22.77 -1.16
CA ASN A 123 38.06 -22.52 -1.97
C ASN A 123 37.78 -22.61 -3.48
N PHE A 124 38.82 -22.42 -4.30
CA PHE A 124 38.79 -22.49 -5.76
C PHE A 124 39.49 -23.75 -6.32
N ASP A 125 39.56 -24.85 -5.57
CA ASP A 125 40.27 -26.06 -6.04
C ASP A 125 39.55 -26.76 -7.21
N ASN A 126 38.24 -26.57 -7.31
CA ASN A 126 37.44 -27.05 -8.42
C ASN A 126 36.34 -26.04 -8.77
N VAL A 127 35.75 -26.17 -9.96
CA VAL A 127 34.71 -25.25 -10.44
C VAL A 127 33.49 -25.23 -9.51
N GLY A 128 33.09 -26.37 -8.92
CA GLY A 128 31.93 -26.42 -8.01
C GLY A 128 32.16 -25.67 -6.69
N ALA A 129 33.35 -25.80 -6.10
CA ALA A 129 33.79 -25.05 -4.93
C ALA A 129 33.96 -23.57 -5.28
N GLY A 130 34.45 -23.28 -6.49
CA GLY A 130 34.47 -21.94 -7.06
C GLY A 130 33.08 -21.32 -7.16
N TYR A 131 32.05 -22.06 -7.56
CA TYR A 131 30.66 -21.57 -7.52
C TYR A 131 30.18 -21.28 -6.09
N LEU A 132 30.55 -22.09 -5.10
CA LEU A 132 30.19 -21.85 -3.70
C LEU A 132 30.92 -20.64 -3.12
N ALA A 133 32.22 -20.49 -3.43
CA ALA A 133 33.03 -19.33 -3.08
C ALA A 133 32.48 -18.06 -3.74
N LEU A 134 32.18 -18.14 -5.04
CA LEU A 134 31.53 -17.07 -5.76
C LEU A 134 30.12 -16.82 -5.22
N LEU A 135 29.33 -17.79 -4.76
CA LEU A 135 28.03 -17.52 -4.12
C LEU A 135 28.20 -16.68 -2.84
N GLN A 136 29.24 -16.95 -2.02
CA GLN A 136 29.59 -16.13 -0.86
C GLN A 136 30.02 -14.71 -1.25
N VAL A 137 30.73 -14.58 -2.40
CA VAL A 137 31.22 -13.30 -2.93
C VAL A 137 30.19 -12.55 -3.80
N VAL A 138 29.28 -13.19 -4.52
CA VAL A 138 28.18 -12.53 -5.27
C VAL A 138 27.28 -11.84 -4.27
N SER A 139 27.21 -12.42 -3.08
CA SER A 139 26.55 -11.76 -2.00
C SER A 139 27.16 -10.39 -1.69
N ALA A 140 28.41 -10.03 -2.13
CA ALA A 140 29.39 -8.93 -1.81
C ALA A 140 29.22 -7.51 -2.42
N TYR A 141 29.61 -6.50 -1.61
CA TYR A 141 30.03 -5.11 -1.86
C TYR A 141 30.73 -4.60 -0.57
N CYS A 142 31.47 -3.51 -0.68
CA CYS A 142 32.49 -3.07 0.25
C CYS A 142 31.96 -2.22 1.42
N VAL A 143 32.50 -2.42 2.63
CA VAL A 143 32.45 -1.43 3.73
C VAL A 143 33.89 -1.09 4.13
N HIS A 144 34.46 -0.05 3.52
CA HIS A 144 35.16 1.04 4.22
C HIS A 144 35.64 2.12 3.22
N SER A 145 34.93 3.24 3.15
CA SER A 145 35.52 4.60 3.14
C SER A 145 34.38 5.61 3.14
N GLU A 146 34.53 6.66 3.95
CA GLU A 146 33.58 7.76 4.08
C GLU A 146 33.38 8.46 2.73
N ASN A 147 32.13 8.77 2.41
CA ASN A 147 31.66 9.48 1.21
C ASN A 147 31.52 8.62 -0.07
N VAL A 148 30.30 8.09 -0.28
CA VAL A 148 29.46 8.31 -1.48
C VAL A 148 28.22 7.41 -1.38
N PHE A 149 27.06 8.06 -1.38
CA PHE A 149 25.75 7.62 -1.84
C PHE A 149 25.30 6.15 -1.61
N LYS A 150 24.45 5.98 -0.59
CA LYS A 150 23.62 4.80 -0.31
C LYS A 150 22.77 4.41 -1.53
N ILE A 151 23.08 3.29 -2.17
CA ILE A 151 22.19 2.62 -3.13
C ILE A 151 22.25 1.09 -2.94
N PHE A 152 21.17 0.56 -2.37
CA PHE A 152 20.65 -0.82 -2.30
C PHE A 152 21.42 -1.94 -1.55
N GLN A 153 20.66 -2.62 -0.67
CA GLN A 153 21.07 -3.69 0.25
C GLN A 153 21.36 -5.01 -0.50
N ALA A 154 22.59 -5.48 -0.43
CA ALA A 154 22.99 -6.88 -0.68
C ALA A 154 23.83 -7.35 0.53
N THR A 155 23.67 -8.60 0.96
CA THR A 155 24.08 -9.07 2.30
C THR A 155 25.41 -9.81 2.25
N PHE A 156 26.50 -9.17 2.66
CA PHE A 156 27.89 -9.69 2.57
C PHE A 156 28.22 -10.63 3.72
N LYS A 157 28.40 -11.93 3.44
CA LYS A 157 28.69 -12.96 4.45
C LYS A 157 29.71 -13.97 3.90
N GLY A 158 30.81 -14.18 4.60
CA GLY A 158 31.89 -15.12 4.24
C GLY A 158 32.93 -14.66 3.20
N TRP A 159 32.73 -13.51 2.54
CA TRP A 159 33.62 -13.05 1.47
C TRP A 159 35.02 -12.61 1.94
N MET A 160 35.13 -12.11 3.19
CA MET A 160 36.40 -11.63 3.75
C MET A 160 37.43 -12.77 3.84
N ASP A 161 37.02 -13.93 4.34
CA ASP A 161 37.91 -15.09 4.51
C ASP A 161 38.48 -15.58 3.17
N ILE A 162 37.66 -15.54 2.11
CA ILE A 162 38.09 -15.91 0.74
C ILE A 162 39.03 -14.85 0.17
N MET A 163 38.69 -13.58 0.37
CA MET A 163 39.47 -12.46 -0.15
C MET A 163 40.85 -12.36 0.49
N TYR A 164 40.92 -12.51 1.82
CA TYR A 164 42.19 -12.56 2.55
C TYR A 164 43.04 -13.74 2.09
N ALA A 165 42.46 -14.95 1.98
CA ALA A 165 43.17 -16.11 1.46
C ALA A 165 43.69 -15.92 0.03
N ALA A 166 42.99 -15.14 -0.81
CA ALA A 166 43.43 -14.84 -2.17
C ALA A 166 44.55 -13.80 -2.25
N VAL A 167 44.49 -12.76 -1.42
CA VAL A 167 45.48 -11.69 -1.38
C VAL A 167 46.78 -12.15 -0.73
N ASP A 168 46.69 -13.02 0.27
CA ASP A 168 47.85 -13.60 0.95
C ASP A 168 48.48 -14.77 0.16
N SER A 169 47.82 -15.21 -0.92
CA SER A 169 48.26 -16.36 -1.69
C SER A 169 49.53 -16.10 -2.51
N ARG A 170 50.47 -17.05 -2.44
CA ARG A 170 51.72 -17.07 -3.21
C ARG A 170 51.66 -18.12 -4.32
N ASP A 171 52.35 -19.22 -4.12
CA ASP A 171 52.37 -20.38 -5.00
C ASP A 171 51.93 -21.65 -4.27
N VAL A 172 51.64 -22.69 -5.04
CA VAL A 172 51.16 -23.98 -4.55
C VAL A 172 52.23 -24.60 -3.63
N LYS A 173 51.83 -25.05 -2.43
CA LYS A 173 52.69 -25.60 -1.35
C LYS A 173 53.59 -24.59 -0.61
N LEU A 174 53.44 -23.29 -0.84
CA LEU A 174 54.10 -22.25 -0.04
C LEU A 174 53.14 -21.70 1.02
N GLN A 175 53.69 -21.30 2.17
CA GLN A 175 52.93 -20.62 3.21
C GLN A 175 52.50 -19.23 2.70
N PRO A 176 51.23 -18.83 2.89
CA PRO A 176 50.76 -17.50 2.53
C PRO A 176 51.46 -16.43 3.35
N VAL A 177 51.69 -15.27 2.73
CA VAL A 177 52.29 -14.09 3.36
C VAL A 177 51.27 -12.97 3.29
N TYR A 178 51.10 -12.25 4.40
CA TYR A 178 50.19 -11.13 4.49
C TYR A 178 50.38 -10.13 3.35
N GLU A 179 49.33 -9.91 2.55
CA GLU A 179 49.26 -8.91 1.47
C GLU A 179 50.34 -9.00 0.36
N GLU A 180 50.90 -10.18 0.10
CA GLU A 180 51.89 -10.36 -0.99
C GLU A 180 51.29 -10.04 -2.38
N ASN A 181 50.05 -10.48 -2.65
CA ASN A 181 49.41 -10.37 -3.96
C ASN A 181 48.21 -9.42 -3.94
N LEU A 182 48.46 -8.16 -3.58
CA LEU A 182 47.43 -7.12 -3.41
C LEU A 182 46.58 -6.88 -4.67
N TYR A 183 47.10 -7.14 -5.87
CA TYR A 183 46.34 -7.00 -7.12
C TYR A 183 45.13 -7.93 -7.23
N MET A 184 45.08 -9.02 -6.45
CA MET A 184 43.96 -9.97 -6.47
C MET A 184 42.64 -9.35 -5.96
N TYR A 185 42.67 -8.22 -5.24
CA TYR A 185 41.46 -7.46 -4.95
C TYR A 185 40.69 -7.06 -6.23
N LEU A 186 41.39 -6.79 -7.34
CA LEU A 186 40.76 -6.42 -8.61
C LEU A 186 39.88 -7.53 -9.18
N TYR A 187 40.25 -8.80 -9.00
CA TYR A 187 39.44 -9.94 -9.40
C TYR A 187 38.05 -9.89 -8.74
N PHE A 188 38.01 -9.67 -7.42
CA PHE A 188 36.77 -9.60 -6.64
C PHE A 188 35.97 -8.34 -6.98
N VAL A 189 36.61 -7.18 -7.15
CA VAL A 189 35.92 -5.93 -7.53
C VAL A 189 35.22 -6.08 -8.89
N ILE A 190 35.91 -6.61 -9.90
CA ILE A 190 35.34 -6.85 -11.24
C ILE A 190 34.17 -7.83 -11.13
N PHE A 191 34.35 -8.92 -10.39
CA PHE A 191 33.30 -9.90 -10.19
C PHE A 191 32.07 -9.32 -9.46
N ILE A 192 32.24 -8.46 -8.47
CA ILE A 192 31.13 -7.81 -7.78
C ILE A 192 30.33 -6.91 -8.73
N ILE A 193 31.02 -6.10 -9.54
CA ILE A 193 30.37 -5.20 -10.50
C ILE A 193 29.54 -6.00 -11.51
N PHE A 194 30.13 -7.01 -12.15
CA PHE A 194 29.43 -7.74 -13.22
C PHE A 194 28.56 -8.90 -12.73
N GLY A 195 29.05 -9.65 -11.75
CA GLY A 195 28.46 -10.89 -11.26
C GLY A 195 27.40 -10.73 -10.19
N SER A 196 27.34 -9.58 -9.49
CA SER A 196 26.33 -9.27 -8.48
C SER A 196 25.41 -8.12 -8.92
N PHE A 197 25.96 -6.93 -9.23
CA PHE A 197 25.11 -5.77 -9.52
C PHE A 197 24.26 -5.95 -10.78
N PHE A 198 24.85 -6.35 -11.90
CA PHE A 198 24.09 -6.55 -13.14
C PHE A 198 23.17 -7.78 -13.10
N THR A 199 23.60 -8.89 -12.49
CA THR A 199 22.80 -10.12 -12.40
C THR A 199 21.58 -9.93 -11.48
N LEU A 200 21.76 -9.27 -10.33
CA LEU A 200 20.66 -8.96 -9.41
C LEU A 200 19.67 -7.99 -10.05
N ASN A 201 20.15 -6.94 -10.73
CA ASN A 201 19.27 -6.00 -11.44
C ASN A 201 18.50 -6.69 -12.58
N LEU A 202 19.14 -7.56 -13.36
CA LEU A 202 18.46 -8.37 -14.38
C LEU A 202 17.39 -9.28 -13.74
N PHE A 203 17.73 -9.90 -12.61
CA PHE A 203 16.83 -10.79 -11.88
C PHE A 203 15.59 -10.05 -11.36
N ILE A 204 15.77 -8.91 -10.67
CA ILE A 204 14.67 -8.06 -10.23
C ILE A 204 13.85 -7.57 -11.43
N GLY A 205 14.48 -7.13 -12.51
CA GLY A 205 13.80 -6.67 -13.72
C GLY A 205 12.88 -7.72 -14.32
N VAL A 206 13.37 -8.97 -14.46
CA VAL A 206 12.56 -10.08 -15.00
C VAL A 206 11.44 -10.49 -14.05
N ILE A 207 11.67 -10.48 -12.72
CA ILE A 207 10.61 -10.77 -11.76
C ILE A 207 9.52 -9.69 -11.79
N ILE A 208 9.89 -8.41 -11.81
CA ILE A 208 8.92 -7.31 -11.91
C ILE A 208 8.12 -7.43 -13.21
N ASP A 209 8.77 -7.68 -14.34
CA ASP A 209 8.07 -7.85 -15.61
C ASP A 209 7.15 -9.08 -15.59
N ASN A 210 7.62 -10.22 -15.08
CA ASN A 210 6.78 -11.42 -14.94
C ASN A 210 5.58 -11.17 -14.01
N PHE A 211 5.80 -10.51 -12.87
CA PHE A 211 4.73 -10.16 -11.94
C PHE A 211 3.72 -9.19 -12.57
N ASN A 212 4.19 -8.20 -13.33
CA ASN A 212 3.32 -7.30 -14.09
C ASN A 212 2.53 -8.04 -15.18
N GLN A 213 3.14 -9.00 -15.87
CA GLN A 213 2.44 -9.86 -16.83
C GLN A 213 1.40 -10.76 -16.15
N GLN A 214 1.71 -11.31 -14.98
CA GLN A 214 0.76 -12.11 -14.20
C GLN A 214 -0.37 -11.25 -13.66
N LYS A 215 -0.08 -10.05 -13.16
CA LYS A 215 -1.08 -9.06 -12.75
C LYS A 215 -2.02 -8.76 -13.92
N LYS A 216 -1.48 -8.52 -15.13
CA LYS A 216 -2.25 -8.36 -16.38
C LYS A 216 -3.14 -9.58 -16.69
N LYS A 217 -2.64 -10.81 -16.51
CA LYS A 217 -3.40 -12.06 -16.72
C LYS A 217 -4.43 -12.37 -15.62
N ILE A 218 -4.25 -11.87 -14.40
CA ILE A 218 -5.24 -11.99 -13.33
C ILE A 218 -6.31 -10.92 -13.52
N SER A 219 -5.94 -9.71 -13.96
CA SER A 219 -6.91 -8.67 -14.36
C SER A 219 -7.65 -9.01 -15.65
N ILE A 220 -7.09 -9.84 -16.52
CA ILE A 220 -7.74 -10.36 -17.74
C ILE A 220 -8.03 -11.85 -17.50
N PRO A 221 -9.18 -12.24 -16.94
CA PRO A 221 -9.49 -13.64 -16.72
C PRO A 221 -9.39 -14.38 -18.06
N GLN A 222 -8.44 -15.31 -18.14
CA GLN A 222 -8.31 -16.27 -19.23
C GLN A 222 -9.58 -17.11 -19.27
N LEU A 223 -10.51 -16.66 -20.09
CA LEU A 223 -11.68 -17.40 -20.46
C LEU A 223 -11.25 -18.57 -21.35
N SER A 224 -11.33 -19.79 -20.84
CA SER A 224 -11.38 -20.97 -21.70
C SER A 224 -12.58 -20.81 -22.66
N PRO A 225 -12.43 -20.94 -24.00
CA PRO A 225 -13.53 -20.65 -24.94
C PRO A 225 -14.75 -21.59 -24.90
N PHE A 226 -14.85 -22.52 -23.94
CA PHE A 226 -15.74 -23.69 -24.07
C PHE A 226 -16.85 -23.85 -23.02
N SER A 227 -17.21 -22.80 -22.28
CA SER A 227 -18.44 -22.83 -21.48
C SER A 227 -19.18 -21.50 -21.53
N ILE A 228 -20.30 -21.48 -22.27
CA ILE A 228 -21.25 -20.36 -22.33
C ILE A 228 -21.71 -19.96 -20.92
N LEU A 229 -21.76 -20.92 -19.99
CA LEU A 229 -22.11 -20.68 -18.59
C LEU A 229 -21.03 -19.89 -17.83
N SER A 230 -19.74 -20.08 -18.16
CA SER A 230 -18.64 -19.30 -17.57
C SER A 230 -18.58 -17.88 -18.12
N PHE A 231 -19.01 -17.66 -19.37
CA PHE A 231 -19.15 -16.32 -19.96
C PHE A 231 -20.28 -15.52 -19.29
N ILE A 232 -21.41 -16.19 -19.02
CA ILE A 232 -22.55 -15.61 -18.30
C ILE A 232 -22.19 -15.35 -16.83
N LEU A 233 -21.47 -16.26 -16.16
CA LEU A 233 -21.01 -16.04 -14.78
C LEU A 233 -20.00 -14.89 -14.67
N CYS A 234 -19.13 -14.71 -15.67
CA CYS A 234 -18.20 -13.58 -15.73
C CYS A 234 -18.94 -12.24 -15.90
N LEU A 235 -20.01 -12.21 -16.70
CA LEU A 235 -20.91 -11.05 -16.82
C LEU A 235 -21.68 -10.75 -15.53
N TYR A 236 -21.97 -11.77 -14.72
CA TYR A 236 -22.81 -11.62 -13.52
C TYR A 236 -22.05 -11.34 -12.22
N PHE A 237 -20.80 -11.82 -12.06
CA PHE A 237 -20.15 -11.84 -10.73
C PHE A 237 -18.72 -11.28 -10.62
N GLY A 238 -18.01 -10.90 -11.70
CA GLY A 238 -16.65 -10.38 -11.52
C GLY A 238 -16.05 -9.66 -12.71
N GLY A 239 -15.82 -8.36 -12.56
CA GLY A 239 -14.89 -7.58 -13.39
C GLY A 239 -15.53 -6.50 -14.27
N GLN A 240 -16.04 -5.43 -13.66
CA GLN A 240 -16.34 -4.18 -14.41
C GLN A 240 -15.07 -3.39 -14.78
N ASP A 241 -13.94 -3.66 -14.13
CA ASP A 241 -12.69 -2.90 -14.30
C ASP A 241 -11.91 -3.26 -15.58
N ILE A 242 -12.39 -4.24 -16.36
CA ILE A 242 -11.63 -4.91 -17.43
C ILE A 242 -11.88 -4.27 -18.82
N PHE A 243 -12.97 -3.52 -18.97
CA PHE A 243 -13.37 -2.90 -20.25
C PHE A 243 -13.35 -1.36 -20.23
N MET A 244 -12.89 -0.75 -19.14
CA MET A 244 -12.84 0.72 -19.01
C MET A 244 -11.44 1.26 -19.31
N THR A 245 -11.36 2.35 -20.06
CA THR A 245 -10.10 3.11 -20.21
C THR A 245 -9.68 3.73 -18.88
N GLU A 246 -8.40 4.12 -18.73
CA GLU A 246 -7.91 4.75 -17.49
C GLU A 246 -8.70 6.02 -17.12
N GLU A 247 -9.14 6.81 -18.11
CA GLU A 247 -9.98 7.99 -17.89
C GLU A 247 -11.40 7.62 -17.45
N GLN A 248 -12.00 6.58 -18.05
CA GLN A 248 -13.31 6.07 -17.64
C GLN A 248 -13.29 5.52 -16.20
N LYS A 249 -12.20 4.84 -15.82
CA LYS A 249 -12.01 4.32 -14.46
C LYS A 249 -11.93 5.46 -13.43
N LYS A 250 -11.23 6.56 -13.75
CA LYS A 250 -11.17 7.75 -12.88
C LYS A 250 -12.56 8.35 -12.64
N TYR A 251 -13.34 8.52 -13.71
CA TYR A 251 -14.72 9.02 -13.62
C TYR A 251 -15.63 8.07 -12.81
N TYR A 252 -15.53 6.76 -13.05
CA TYR A 252 -16.27 5.74 -12.32
C TYR A 252 -15.93 5.71 -10.83
N ASN A 253 -14.65 5.76 -10.48
CA ASN A 253 -14.21 5.80 -9.09
C ASN A 253 -14.72 7.06 -8.38
N ALA A 254 -14.59 8.23 -9.01
CA ALA A 254 -15.11 9.48 -8.46
C ALA A 254 -16.64 9.41 -8.22
N MET A 255 -17.39 8.84 -9.18
CA MET A 255 -18.84 8.70 -9.09
C MET A 255 -19.29 7.65 -8.05
N LYS A 256 -18.54 6.55 -7.92
CA LYS A 256 -18.76 5.53 -6.88
C LYS A 256 -18.49 6.09 -5.50
N LYS A 257 -17.42 6.88 -5.33
CA LYS A 257 -17.08 7.59 -4.10
C LYS A 257 -18.17 8.60 -3.73
N LEU A 258 -18.66 9.38 -4.70
CA LEU A 258 -19.77 10.32 -4.56
C LEU A 258 -21.03 9.67 -3.97
N GLY A 259 -21.36 8.44 -4.39
CA GLY A 259 -22.58 7.75 -3.97
C GLY A 259 -22.49 7.10 -2.59
N SER A 260 -21.27 6.90 -2.11
CA SER A 260 -21.00 6.21 -0.85
C SER A 260 -21.03 7.15 0.37
N LYS A 261 -20.61 8.41 0.21
CA LYS A 261 -20.61 9.40 1.30
C LYS A 261 -21.88 10.24 1.29
N LYS A 262 -22.57 10.25 2.41
CA LYS A 262 -23.75 11.10 2.67
C LYS A 262 -23.36 12.20 3.67
N PRO A 263 -23.98 13.39 3.59
CA PRO A 263 -23.78 14.42 4.60
C PRO A 263 -24.16 13.84 5.97
N GLN A 264 -23.19 13.82 6.89
CA GLN A 264 -23.44 13.38 8.26
C GLN A 264 -24.02 14.53 9.07
N LYS A 265 -24.88 14.20 10.03
CA LYS A 265 -25.40 15.22 10.95
C LYS A 265 -24.24 15.77 11.78
N PRO A 266 -24.08 17.11 11.86
CA PRO A 266 -23.15 17.71 12.81
C PRO A 266 -23.46 17.20 14.21
N ILE A 267 -22.43 17.06 15.03
CA ILE A 267 -22.63 16.70 16.43
C ILE A 267 -23.40 17.85 17.09
N PRO A 268 -24.63 17.61 17.59
CA PRO A 268 -25.48 18.69 18.07
C PRO A 268 -24.83 19.36 19.27
N ARG A 269 -24.78 20.70 19.24
CA ARG A 269 -24.28 21.48 20.36
C ARG A 269 -25.13 21.19 21.60
N PRO A 270 -24.53 20.84 22.75
CA PRO A 270 -25.30 20.55 23.95
C PRO A 270 -26.08 21.78 24.42
N ALA A 271 -27.34 21.58 24.82
CA ALA A 271 -28.26 22.64 25.22
C ALA A 271 -27.80 23.44 26.46
N ASN A 272 -27.00 22.83 27.32
CA ASN A 272 -26.48 23.46 28.53
C ASN A 272 -25.39 24.48 28.18
N LYS A 273 -25.53 25.74 28.62
CA LYS A 273 -24.57 26.82 28.33
C LYS A 273 -23.14 26.47 28.72
N PHE A 274 -22.92 25.90 29.91
CA PHE A 274 -21.58 25.48 30.36
C PHE A 274 -20.99 24.38 29.49
N GLN A 275 -21.79 23.37 29.13
CA GLN A 275 -21.33 22.29 28.27
C GLN A 275 -21.11 22.77 26.83
N GLY A 276 -21.91 23.73 26.36
CA GLY A 276 -21.74 24.39 25.07
C GLY A 276 -20.45 25.19 25.00
N MET A 277 -20.07 25.91 26.06
CA MET A 277 -18.76 26.60 26.13
C MET A 277 -17.58 25.61 26.08
N VAL A 278 -17.69 24.48 26.80
CA VAL A 278 -16.65 23.43 26.75
C VAL A 278 -16.59 22.78 25.37
N PHE A 279 -17.73 22.55 24.73
CA PHE A 279 -17.80 22.07 23.35
C PHE A 279 -17.13 23.04 22.39
N ASP A 280 -17.45 24.34 22.46
CA ASP A 280 -16.87 25.36 21.60
C ASP A 280 -15.35 25.52 21.84
N PHE A 281 -14.86 25.23 23.04
CA PHE A 281 -13.42 25.23 23.35
C PHE A 281 -12.71 23.99 22.80
N VAL A 282 -13.25 22.80 23.02
CA VAL A 282 -12.66 21.52 22.58
C VAL A 282 -12.64 21.38 21.07
N THR A 283 -13.65 21.92 20.36
CA THR A 283 -13.75 21.85 18.89
C THR A 283 -12.85 22.87 18.18
N ARG A 284 -12.23 23.82 18.89
CA ARG A 284 -11.28 24.77 18.27
C ARG A 284 -9.99 24.07 17.86
N GLN A 285 -9.51 24.38 16.66
CA GLN A 285 -8.24 23.88 16.13
C GLN A 285 -7.03 24.18 17.04
N VAL A 286 -7.06 25.29 17.78
CA VAL A 286 -6.01 25.66 18.75
C VAL A 286 -5.87 24.61 19.85
N PHE A 287 -6.99 24.02 20.31
CA PHE A 287 -6.97 22.97 21.33
C PHE A 287 -6.26 21.72 20.78
N ASP A 288 -6.63 21.27 19.59
CA ASP A 288 -5.98 20.12 18.94
C ASP A 288 -4.47 20.35 18.68
N ILE A 289 -4.07 21.55 18.24
CA ILE A 289 -2.64 21.89 18.06
C ILE A 289 -1.90 21.87 19.40
N SER A 290 -2.51 22.36 20.48
CA SER A 290 -1.89 22.36 21.81
C SER A 290 -1.65 20.94 22.34
N ILE A 291 -2.59 20.03 22.13
CA ILE A 291 -2.44 18.61 22.47
C ILE A 291 -1.34 17.96 21.63
N MET A 292 -1.25 18.31 20.34
CA MET A 292 -0.20 17.81 19.45
C MET A 292 1.21 18.23 19.94
N ILE A 293 1.37 19.49 20.37
CA ILE A 293 2.63 19.97 20.97
C ILE A 293 2.96 19.21 22.25
N LEU A 294 1.96 18.95 23.10
CA LEU A 294 2.14 18.21 24.35
C LEU A 294 2.60 16.76 24.12
N ILE A 295 2.10 16.11 23.06
CA ILE A 295 2.55 14.77 22.63
C ILE A 295 4.03 14.83 22.20
N CYS A 296 4.42 15.83 21.41
CA CYS A 296 5.82 16.01 21.01
C CYS A 296 6.75 16.23 22.21
N LEU A 297 6.34 17.06 23.18
CA LEU A 297 7.10 17.26 24.41
C LEU A 297 7.23 15.96 25.21
N ASN A 298 6.16 15.17 25.32
CA ASN A 298 6.22 13.88 25.99
C ASN A 298 7.18 12.90 25.28
N MET A 299 7.25 12.92 23.94
CA MET A 299 8.23 12.13 23.19
C MET A 299 9.67 12.52 23.53
N VAL A 300 9.97 13.83 23.59
CA VAL A 300 11.31 14.31 23.98
C VAL A 300 11.67 13.78 25.37
N THR A 301 10.73 13.77 26.32
CA THR A 301 11.02 13.23 27.66
C THR A 301 11.36 11.74 27.68
N MET A 302 10.83 10.96 26.74
CA MET A 302 11.21 9.54 26.59
C MET A 302 12.61 9.37 25.98
N MET A 303 13.06 10.31 25.14
CA MET A 303 14.40 10.28 24.54
C MET A 303 15.52 10.58 25.54
N VAL A 304 15.19 11.18 26.69
CA VAL A 304 16.15 11.53 27.75
C VAL A 304 16.41 10.36 28.72
N GLU A 305 15.59 9.29 28.71
CA GLU A 305 15.80 8.11 29.55
C GLU A 305 17.11 7.38 29.14
N THR A 306 18.01 7.12 30.11
CA THR A 306 19.27 6.36 29.91
C THR A 306 19.36 5.16 30.88
N ASP A 307 20.21 4.18 30.56
CA ASP A 307 20.32 2.90 31.29
C ASP A 307 20.82 3.10 32.74
N ASP A 308 21.88 3.90 32.93
CA ASP A 308 22.48 4.22 34.24
C ASP A 308 22.16 5.64 34.71
N GLN A 309 20.88 5.97 34.82
CA GLN A 309 20.44 7.29 35.28
C GLN A 309 20.44 7.42 36.81
N SER A 310 20.78 8.62 37.29
CA SER A 310 20.74 8.92 38.73
C SER A 310 19.32 8.80 39.28
N LYS A 311 19.19 8.41 40.57
CA LYS A 311 17.88 8.34 41.25
C LYS A 311 17.11 9.66 41.20
N TYR A 312 17.82 10.78 41.20
CA TYR A 312 17.24 12.11 41.04
C TYR A 312 16.61 12.28 39.64
N MET A 313 17.32 11.89 38.59
CA MET A 313 16.81 11.95 37.22
C MET A 313 15.56 11.08 37.04
N THR A 314 15.58 9.85 37.58
CA THR A 314 14.40 8.96 37.55
C THR A 314 13.20 9.56 38.28
N LEU A 315 13.43 10.23 39.41
CA LEU A 315 12.37 10.91 40.15
C LEU A 315 11.80 12.11 39.37
N VAL A 316 12.66 12.93 38.77
CA VAL A 316 12.24 14.08 37.96
C VAL A 316 11.44 13.60 36.74
N LEU A 317 11.93 12.59 36.02
CA LEU A 317 11.24 12.02 34.86
C LEU A 317 9.92 11.35 35.25
N SER A 318 9.82 10.70 36.41
CA SER A 318 8.55 10.11 36.87
C SER A 318 7.52 11.19 37.22
N ARG A 319 7.95 12.31 37.84
CA ARG A 319 7.08 13.47 38.12
C ARG A 319 6.60 14.14 36.83
N ILE A 320 7.48 14.31 35.86
CA ILE A 320 7.10 14.86 34.55
C ILE A 320 6.12 13.93 33.83
N ASN A 321 6.36 12.62 33.84
CA ASN A 321 5.45 11.64 33.25
C ASN A 321 4.06 11.64 33.92
N LEU A 322 3.99 11.83 35.24
CA LEU A 322 2.73 12.01 35.97
C LEU A 322 1.96 13.23 35.47
N VAL A 323 2.63 14.38 35.28
CA VAL A 323 2.01 15.60 34.75
C VAL A 323 1.40 15.35 33.37
N PHE A 324 2.11 14.67 32.47
CA PHE A 324 1.56 14.32 31.15
C PHE A 324 0.33 13.41 31.25
N ILE A 325 0.33 12.41 32.14
CA ILE A 325 -0.84 11.53 32.35
C ILE A 325 -2.05 12.34 32.80
N VAL A 326 -1.87 13.27 33.74
CA VAL A 326 -2.95 14.14 34.21
C VAL A 326 -3.49 15.01 33.08
N LEU A 327 -2.62 15.60 32.26
CA LEU A 327 -3.04 16.44 31.12
C LEU A 327 -3.81 15.63 30.06
N PHE A 328 -3.36 14.43 29.69
CA PHE A 328 -4.07 13.57 28.73
C PHE A 328 -5.37 12.99 29.29
N THR A 329 -5.43 12.75 30.60
CA THR A 329 -6.68 12.37 31.26
C THR A 329 -7.65 13.54 31.27
N GLY A 330 -7.15 14.76 31.49
CA GLY A 330 -7.94 15.99 31.38
C GLY A 330 -8.51 16.19 29.97
N GLU A 331 -7.71 15.98 28.92
CA GLU A 331 -8.17 15.99 27.53
C GLU A 331 -9.31 15.01 27.30
N PHE A 332 -9.14 13.75 27.74
CA PHE A 332 -10.17 12.71 27.63
C PHE A 332 -11.47 13.11 28.34
N VAL A 333 -11.38 13.58 29.58
CA VAL A 333 -12.55 13.99 30.38
C VAL A 333 -13.27 15.18 29.73
N LEU A 334 -12.53 16.18 29.22
CA LEU A 334 -13.11 17.32 28.52
C LEU A 334 -13.85 16.90 27.24
N LYS A 335 -13.24 16.03 26.42
CA LYS A 335 -13.86 15.48 25.20
C LYS A 335 -15.07 14.61 25.52
N LEU A 336 -15.02 13.79 26.56
CA LEU A 336 -16.15 12.97 26.99
C LEU A 336 -17.31 13.83 27.50
N PHE A 337 -17.01 14.89 28.26
CA PHE A 337 -18.02 15.81 28.79
C PHE A 337 -18.70 16.62 27.68
N SER A 338 -17.97 17.04 26.64
CA SER A 338 -18.54 17.79 25.52
C SER A 338 -19.34 16.89 24.55
N LEU A 339 -18.72 15.79 24.07
CA LEU A 339 -19.24 14.94 22.98
C LEU A 339 -20.15 13.79 23.47
N ARG A 340 -20.13 13.43 24.76
CA ARG A 340 -20.94 12.34 25.34
C ARG A 340 -20.75 11.01 24.61
N TYR A 341 -21.83 10.41 24.08
CA TYR A 341 -21.77 9.13 23.36
C TYR A 341 -21.13 9.26 21.97
N TYR A 342 -21.16 10.45 21.36
CA TYR A 342 -20.49 10.72 20.07
C TYR A 342 -18.97 10.63 20.19
N TYR A 343 -18.40 10.64 21.41
CA TYR A 343 -16.98 10.38 21.60
C TYR A 343 -16.58 9.00 21.07
N PHE A 344 -17.41 7.97 21.30
CA PHE A 344 -17.11 6.58 20.96
C PHE A 344 -17.44 6.21 19.51
N THR A 345 -17.98 7.12 18.70
CA THR A 345 -18.19 6.86 17.27
C THR A 345 -16.90 7.10 16.47
N ILE A 346 -15.97 7.91 16.99
CA ILE A 346 -14.71 8.27 16.33
C ILE A 346 -13.60 7.29 16.77
N GLY A 347 -13.08 6.49 15.84
CA GLY A 347 -12.06 5.48 16.12
C GLY A 347 -10.78 6.04 16.78
N TRP A 348 -10.32 7.23 16.38
CA TRP A 348 -9.17 7.91 16.98
C TRP A 348 -9.39 8.27 18.45
N ASN A 349 -10.62 8.64 18.83
CA ASN A 349 -10.95 8.92 20.22
C ASN A 349 -10.96 7.63 21.05
N ILE A 350 -11.42 6.50 20.50
CA ILE A 350 -11.34 5.20 21.17
C ILE A 350 -9.88 4.81 21.43
N PHE A 351 -9.01 4.98 20.43
CA PHE A 351 -7.58 4.75 20.58
C PHE A 351 -6.97 5.63 21.69
N ASP A 352 -7.32 6.93 21.70
CA ASP A 352 -6.87 7.86 22.73
C ASP A 352 -7.30 7.45 24.14
N PHE A 353 -8.55 6.99 24.28
CA PHE A 353 -9.08 6.44 25.53
C PHE A 353 -8.30 5.20 25.97
N VAL A 354 -8.04 4.24 25.07
CA VAL A 354 -7.26 3.03 25.40
C VAL A 354 -5.87 3.38 25.90
N VAL A 355 -5.18 4.33 25.25
CA VAL A 355 -3.84 4.78 25.66
C VAL A 355 -3.85 5.44 27.04
N VAL A 356 -4.88 6.25 27.36
CA VAL A 356 -5.02 6.87 28.68
C VAL A 356 -5.27 5.81 29.76
N ILE A 357 -6.17 4.85 29.51
CA ILE A 357 -6.44 3.76 30.46
C ILE A 357 -5.20 2.90 30.71
N LEU A 358 -4.47 2.50 29.67
CA LEU A 358 -3.22 1.73 29.83
C LEU A 358 -2.16 2.52 30.62
N SER A 359 -2.12 3.84 30.46
CA SER A 359 -1.21 4.72 31.22
C SER A 359 -1.56 4.80 32.70
N ILE A 360 -2.86 4.88 33.03
CA ILE A 360 -3.35 4.90 34.40
C ILE A 360 -3.11 3.54 35.06
N VAL A 361 -3.46 2.44 34.38
CA VAL A 361 -3.20 1.08 34.84
C VAL A 361 -1.72 0.88 35.13
N GLY A 362 -0.83 1.33 34.22
CA GLY A 362 0.62 1.21 34.42
C GLY A 362 1.14 1.96 35.65
N MET A 363 0.51 3.06 36.05
CA MET A 363 0.85 3.79 37.28
C MET A 363 0.40 3.04 38.53
N PHE A 364 -0.87 2.62 38.59
CA PHE A 364 -1.40 1.88 39.74
C PHE A 364 -0.77 0.49 39.90
N LEU A 365 -0.39 -0.17 38.79
CA LEU A 365 0.30 -1.45 38.85
C LEU A 365 1.71 -1.32 39.47
N ALA A 366 2.37 -0.16 39.34
CA ALA A 366 3.68 0.05 39.94
C ALA A 366 3.62 -0.03 41.48
N GLU A 367 2.59 0.59 42.08
CA GLU A 367 2.36 0.55 43.53
C GLU A 367 1.86 -0.83 44.01
N LEU A 368 1.08 -1.53 43.19
CA LEU A 368 0.54 -2.85 43.53
C LEU A 368 1.60 -3.95 43.45
N ILE A 369 2.58 -3.83 42.55
CA ILE A 369 3.62 -4.84 42.32
C ILE A 369 4.76 -4.75 43.35
N GLU A 370 5.03 -3.57 43.90
CA GLU A 370 5.92 -3.46 45.08
C GLU A 370 5.39 -4.31 46.25
N LYS A 371 4.08 -4.61 46.24
CA LYS A 371 3.40 -5.47 47.20
C LYS A 371 3.21 -6.93 46.75
N TYR A 372 3.23 -7.23 45.45
CA TYR A 372 3.05 -8.57 44.89
C TYR A 372 4.16 -8.87 43.86
N PHE A 373 5.00 -9.90 44.11
CA PHE A 373 6.13 -10.34 43.27
C PHE A 373 5.76 -10.69 41.80
N VAL A 374 5.47 -9.69 40.98
CA VAL A 374 5.25 -9.83 39.53
C VAL A 374 6.58 -9.63 38.79
N SER A 375 6.77 -10.32 37.67
CA SER A 375 8.02 -10.26 36.89
C SER A 375 8.34 -8.83 36.42
N PRO A 376 9.58 -8.33 36.62
CA PRO A 376 10.01 -7.00 36.17
C PRO A 376 9.89 -6.79 34.64
N THR A 377 9.82 -7.88 33.87
CA THR A 377 9.69 -7.85 32.40
C THR A 377 8.31 -7.40 31.94
N LEU A 378 7.24 -7.81 32.62
CA LEU A 378 5.87 -7.38 32.30
C LEU A 378 5.73 -5.86 32.47
N PHE A 379 6.41 -5.29 33.46
CA PHE A 379 6.44 -3.86 33.70
C PHE A 379 7.15 -3.08 32.59
N ARG A 380 8.26 -3.62 32.05
CA ARG A 380 8.92 -3.02 30.86
C ARG A 380 7.95 -2.96 29.67
N VAL A 381 7.13 -3.99 29.47
CA VAL A 381 6.13 -4.03 28.40
C VAL A 381 4.99 -3.03 28.62
N ILE A 382 4.45 -2.92 29.85
CA ILE A 382 3.40 -1.94 30.15
C ILE A 382 3.93 -0.50 29.99
N ARG A 383 5.19 -0.26 30.35
CA ARG A 383 5.90 1.00 30.07
C ARG A 383 6.11 1.27 28.58
N LEU A 384 5.94 0.31 27.67
CA LEU A 384 5.92 0.59 26.22
C LEU A 384 4.57 1.12 25.75
N ALA A 385 3.47 0.87 26.48
CA ALA A 385 2.13 1.33 26.07
C ALA A 385 2.03 2.87 25.95
N ARG A 386 2.86 3.62 26.71
CA ARG A 386 2.96 5.09 26.58
C ARG A 386 3.50 5.55 25.23
N ILE A 387 4.23 4.71 24.47
CA ILE A 387 4.65 4.98 23.08
C ILE A 387 3.43 5.15 22.17
N GLY A 388 2.29 4.51 22.49
CA GLY A 388 1.04 4.66 21.74
C GLY A 388 0.58 6.12 21.59
N ARG A 389 1.00 7.02 22.49
CA ARG A 389 0.72 8.46 22.38
C ARG A 389 1.36 9.09 21.14
N ILE A 390 2.52 8.60 20.71
CA ILE A 390 3.23 9.10 19.51
C ILE A 390 2.41 8.78 18.25
N LEU A 391 1.68 7.67 18.23
CA LEU A 391 0.80 7.30 17.11
C LEU A 391 -0.33 8.33 16.89
N ARG A 392 -0.65 9.17 17.88
CA ARG A 392 -1.61 10.28 17.71
C ARG A 392 -1.12 11.31 16.68
N LEU A 393 0.19 11.46 16.47
CA LEU A 393 0.75 12.35 15.44
C LEU A 393 0.31 11.94 14.03
N ILE A 394 -0.03 10.66 13.81
CA ILE A 394 -0.52 10.14 12.54
C ILE A 394 -1.85 10.82 12.16
N LYS A 395 -2.69 11.17 13.14
CA LYS A 395 -3.98 11.85 12.91
C LYS A 395 -3.80 13.18 12.17
N GLY A 396 -2.75 13.93 12.50
CA GLY A 396 -2.47 15.25 11.91
C GLY A 396 -1.67 15.19 10.60
N ALA A 397 -1.00 14.07 10.31
CA ALA A 397 -0.10 13.94 9.17
C ALA A 397 -0.76 13.18 8.02
N LYS A 398 -1.45 13.91 7.12
CA LYS A 398 -2.16 13.36 5.95
C LYS A 398 -1.29 12.39 5.13
N GLY A 399 -0.04 12.76 4.82
CA GLY A 399 0.87 11.90 4.05
C GLY A 399 1.21 10.58 4.75
N ILE A 400 1.44 10.59 6.07
CA ILE A 400 1.72 9.37 6.85
C ILE A 400 0.46 8.50 6.93
N ARG A 401 -0.71 9.12 7.12
CA ARG A 401 -2.01 8.43 7.15
C ARG A 401 -2.27 7.68 5.84
N THR A 402 -2.05 8.31 4.70
CA THR A 402 -2.17 7.69 3.38
C THR A 402 -1.22 6.50 3.23
N LEU A 403 0.06 6.65 3.58
CA LEU A 403 1.03 5.56 3.51
C LEU A 403 0.67 4.38 4.41
N LEU A 404 0.21 4.65 5.64
CA LEU A 404 -0.22 3.61 6.57
C LEU A 404 -1.51 2.92 6.13
N PHE A 405 -2.44 3.65 5.50
CA PHE A 405 -3.65 3.08 4.93
C PHE A 405 -3.31 2.14 3.77
N ALA A 406 -2.44 2.56 2.84
CA ALA A 406 -1.96 1.71 1.76
C ALA A 406 -1.25 0.45 2.29
N LEU A 407 -0.41 0.60 3.33
CA LEU A 407 0.22 -0.53 4.00
C LEU A 407 -0.83 -1.48 4.63
N MET A 408 -1.84 -0.95 5.31
CA MET A 408 -2.90 -1.74 5.94
C MET A 408 -3.73 -2.51 4.90
N MET A 409 -3.99 -1.89 3.74
CA MET A 409 -4.71 -2.54 2.63
C MET A 409 -3.90 -3.68 2.00
N SER A 410 -2.57 -3.61 2.01
CA SER A 410 -1.68 -4.68 1.51
C SER A 410 -1.37 -5.78 2.55
N LEU A 411 -1.70 -5.57 3.84
CA LEU A 411 -1.47 -6.58 4.91
C LEU A 411 -2.12 -7.95 4.65
N PRO A 412 -3.36 -8.07 4.14
CA PRO A 412 -3.96 -9.37 3.87
C PRO A 412 -3.18 -10.19 2.83
N ALA A 413 -2.65 -9.53 1.79
CA ALA A 413 -1.80 -10.17 0.80
C ALA A 413 -0.44 -10.57 1.41
N LEU A 414 0.16 -9.67 2.20
CA LEU A 414 1.41 -9.90 2.91
C LEU A 414 1.32 -11.10 3.86
N PHE A 415 0.21 -11.24 4.59
CA PHE A 415 0.00 -12.37 5.51
C PHE A 415 0.01 -13.71 4.77
N ASN A 416 -0.57 -13.81 3.58
CA ASN A 416 -0.54 -15.03 2.77
C ASN A 416 0.87 -15.42 2.33
N ILE A 417 1.70 -14.43 1.97
CA ILE A 417 3.10 -14.65 1.59
C ILE A 417 3.94 -15.01 2.83
N GLY A 418 3.69 -14.35 3.97
CA GLY A 418 4.31 -14.66 5.25
C GLY A 418 3.99 -16.08 5.73
N LEU A 419 2.76 -16.55 5.55
CA LEU A 419 2.37 -17.94 5.83
C LEU A 419 3.11 -18.95 4.93
N LEU A 420 3.32 -18.61 3.65
CA LEU A 420 4.10 -19.45 2.74
C LEU A 420 5.57 -19.53 3.20
N LEU A 421 6.17 -18.39 3.55
CA LEU A 421 7.54 -18.33 4.08
C LEU A 421 7.66 -19.14 5.38
N PHE A 422 6.69 -19.00 6.29
CA PHE A 422 6.62 -19.78 7.52
C PHE A 422 6.52 -21.29 7.24
N LEU A 423 5.76 -21.70 6.24
CA LEU A 423 5.68 -23.10 5.82
C LEU A 423 7.02 -23.61 5.29
N VAL A 424 7.73 -22.82 4.49
CA VAL A 424 9.07 -23.17 3.98
C VAL A 424 10.04 -23.31 5.16
N MET A 425 10.08 -22.33 6.07
CA MET A 425 10.89 -22.39 7.30
C MET A 425 10.57 -23.65 8.12
N PHE A 426 9.29 -23.99 8.29
CA PHE A 426 8.86 -25.17 9.00
C PHE A 426 9.40 -26.47 8.38
N ILE A 427 9.36 -26.60 7.05
CA ILE A 427 9.88 -27.77 6.33
C ILE A 427 11.38 -27.89 6.55
N TYR A 428 12.13 -26.80 6.32
CA TYR A 428 13.59 -26.78 6.49
C TYR A 428 14.01 -26.97 7.96
N ALA A 429 13.21 -26.52 8.93
CA ALA A 429 13.51 -26.71 10.36
C ALA A 429 13.51 -28.20 10.72
N ILE A 430 12.55 -28.96 10.22
CA ILE A 430 12.50 -30.42 10.44
C ILE A 430 13.66 -31.12 9.73
N PHE A 431 14.01 -30.70 8.50
CA PHE A 431 15.17 -31.24 7.81
C PHE A 431 16.49 -30.92 8.52
N GLY A 432 16.66 -29.69 9.00
CA GLY A 432 17.84 -29.25 9.74
C GLY A 432 17.98 -30.03 11.05
N MET A 433 16.90 -30.14 11.82
CA MET A 433 16.87 -30.90 13.08
C MET A 433 17.23 -32.38 12.88
N SER A 434 16.80 -32.99 11.77
CA SER A 434 17.11 -34.40 11.55
C SER A 434 18.53 -34.67 11.04
N ASN A 435 19.20 -33.70 10.41
CA ASN A 435 20.51 -33.90 9.78
C ASN A 435 21.67 -33.23 10.51
N PHE A 436 21.42 -32.11 11.22
CA PHE A 436 22.47 -31.25 11.77
C PHE A 436 22.42 -31.09 13.29
N ALA A 437 21.53 -31.79 14.00
CA ALA A 437 21.40 -31.69 15.46
C ALA A 437 22.68 -32.04 16.23
N TYR A 438 23.49 -32.97 15.74
CA TYR A 438 24.69 -33.47 16.43
C TYR A 438 26.00 -32.92 15.87
N VAL A 439 25.93 -31.97 14.92
CA VAL A 439 27.14 -31.42 14.32
C VAL A 439 27.95 -30.67 15.38
N LYS A 440 29.27 -30.84 15.34
CA LYS A 440 30.19 -30.15 16.23
C LYS A 440 29.94 -28.64 16.25
N LYS A 441 29.86 -28.08 17.46
CA LYS A 441 29.64 -26.65 17.70
C LYS A 441 30.90 -25.87 17.34
N GLU A 442 30.87 -25.17 16.20
CA GLU A 442 31.93 -24.26 15.75
C GLU A 442 31.31 -23.05 15.05
N ALA A 443 32.02 -21.92 15.06
CA ALA A 443 31.67 -20.68 14.37
C ALA A 443 30.24 -20.19 14.68
N GLY A 444 29.27 -20.47 13.80
CA GLY A 444 27.89 -20.03 13.93
C GLY A 444 26.95 -20.99 14.67
N ILE A 445 27.40 -22.20 15.03
CA ILE A 445 26.61 -23.15 15.81
C ILE A 445 27.11 -23.16 17.26
N ASP A 446 26.26 -22.73 18.19
CA ASP A 446 26.54 -22.68 19.63
C ASP A 446 25.44 -23.38 20.46
N ASP A 447 25.43 -23.19 21.78
CA ASP A 447 24.43 -23.80 22.67
C ASP A 447 23.01 -23.23 22.50
N MET A 448 22.88 -22.03 21.92
CA MET A 448 21.59 -21.33 21.73
C MET A 448 21.10 -21.40 20.28
N PHE A 449 21.97 -21.10 19.33
CA PHE A 449 21.76 -21.11 17.89
C PHE A 449 22.28 -22.43 17.30
N ASN A 450 21.42 -23.45 17.32
CA ASN A 450 21.72 -24.77 16.78
C ASN A 450 20.49 -25.45 16.16
N PHE A 451 20.71 -26.64 15.62
CA PHE A 451 19.66 -27.48 15.04
C PHE A 451 19.23 -28.63 15.98
N GLU A 452 19.48 -28.52 17.29
CA GLU A 452 19.12 -29.59 18.24
C GLU A 452 17.60 -29.69 18.44
N THR A 453 16.92 -28.54 18.54
CA THR A 453 15.47 -28.45 18.76
C THR A 453 14.76 -27.72 17.62
N PHE A 454 13.44 -27.94 17.51
CA PHE A 454 12.61 -27.25 16.51
C PHE A 454 12.63 -25.73 16.68
N GLY A 455 12.60 -25.23 17.93
CA GLY A 455 12.63 -23.78 18.22
C GLY A 455 13.95 -23.14 17.80
N ASN A 456 15.09 -23.74 18.17
CA ASN A 456 16.42 -23.25 17.80
C ASN A 456 16.60 -23.28 16.27
N SER A 457 16.17 -24.37 15.63
CA SER A 457 16.20 -24.51 14.16
C SER A 457 15.38 -23.41 13.47
N MET A 458 14.23 -23.03 14.03
CA MET A 458 13.38 -21.97 13.49
C MET A 458 14.03 -20.59 13.60
N ILE A 459 14.74 -20.31 14.70
CA ILE A 459 15.48 -19.06 14.89
C ILE A 459 16.64 -18.97 13.89
N CYS A 460 17.42 -20.05 13.73
CA CYS A 460 18.51 -20.10 12.75
C CYS A 460 17.99 -19.88 11.31
N LEU A 461 16.87 -20.52 10.94
CA LEU A 461 16.28 -20.33 9.61
C LEU A 461 15.66 -18.94 9.41
N PHE A 462 15.09 -18.35 10.48
CA PHE A 462 14.64 -16.96 10.44
C PHE A 462 15.82 -16.02 10.17
N GLN A 463 16.97 -16.22 10.82
CA GLN A 463 18.20 -15.48 10.55
C GLN A 463 18.72 -15.67 9.10
N ILE A 464 18.72 -16.91 8.59
CA ILE A 464 19.14 -17.19 7.21
C ILE A 464 18.12 -16.68 6.18
N THR A 465 16.87 -16.38 6.55
CA THR A 465 15.87 -15.84 5.61
C THR A 465 16.32 -14.52 5.00
N THR A 466 17.04 -13.70 5.77
CA THR A 466 17.68 -12.47 5.28
C THR A 466 19.07 -12.72 4.72
N SER A 467 19.46 -13.98 4.48
CA SER A 467 20.81 -14.44 4.12
C SER A 467 21.91 -14.01 5.11
N ALA A 468 21.58 -13.78 6.39
CA ALA A 468 22.55 -13.35 7.37
C ALA A 468 23.21 -14.55 8.08
N GLY A 469 24.55 -14.59 8.10
CA GLY A 469 25.33 -15.56 8.90
C GLY A 469 25.20 -17.03 8.46
N TRP A 470 24.78 -17.28 7.22
CA TRP A 470 24.64 -18.64 6.70
C TRP A 470 25.98 -19.34 6.47
N ASP A 471 27.03 -18.56 6.21
CA ASP A 471 28.42 -18.98 6.11
C ASP A 471 28.93 -19.59 7.43
N GLY A 472 28.66 -18.92 8.56
CA GLY A 472 29.03 -19.40 9.88
C GLY A 472 28.29 -20.67 10.30
N LEU A 473 27.04 -20.86 9.84
CA LEU A 473 26.26 -22.08 10.06
C LEU A 473 26.68 -23.23 9.12
N LEU A 474 27.12 -22.93 7.91
CA LEU A 474 27.59 -23.93 6.95
C LEU A 474 28.99 -24.45 7.31
N ALA A 475 29.88 -23.59 7.81
CA ALA A 475 31.27 -23.94 8.13
C ALA A 475 31.44 -25.20 9.00
N PRO A 476 30.73 -25.40 10.12
CA PRO A 476 30.81 -26.64 10.90
C PRO A 476 30.25 -27.86 10.15
N ILE A 477 29.27 -27.68 9.28
CA ILE A 477 28.60 -28.76 8.53
C ILE A 477 29.49 -29.29 7.39
N LEU A 478 30.45 -28.49 6.92
CA LEU A 478 31.47 -28.91 5.95
C LEU A 478 32.57 -29.81 6.55
N ASN A 479 32.66 -29.93 7.88
CA ASN A 479 33.62 -30.82 8.53
C ASN A 479 33.16 -32.28 8.37
N SER A 480 33.97 -33.11 7.72
CA SER A 480 33.61 -34.50 7.38
C SER A 480 34.59 -35.57 7.85
N ALA A 481 35.79 -35.18 8.27
CA ALA A 481 36.84 -36.13 8.66
C ALA A 481 37.63 -35.64 9.88
N PRO A 482 38.25 -36.56 10.66
CA PRO A 482 39.18 -36.21 11.71
C PRO A 482 40.41 -35.44 11.19
N PRO A 483 40.96 -34.48 11.95
CA PRO A 483 40.61 -34.07 13.32
C PRO A 483 39.55 -32.95 13.41
N ASP A 484 38.93 -32.54 12.30
CA ASP A 484 37.94 -31.45 12.34
C ASP A 484 36.63 -31.89 13.03
N CYS A 485 36.27 -33.18 12.90
CA CYS A 485 35.17 -33.84 13.61
C CYS A 485 35.56 -35.27 14.02
N ASP A 486 34.84 -35.85 14.96
CA ASP A 486 35.02 -37.21 15.45
C ASP A 486 33.77 -38.07 15.14
N PRO A 487 33.88 -39.08 14.24
CA PRO A 487 32.77 -39.94 13.86
C PRO A 487 32.29 -40.87 14.98
N ASP A 488 33.08 -41.06 16.04
CA ASP A 488 32.79 -41.99 17.13
C ASP A 488 32.34 -41.31 18.43
N THR A 489 32.17 -39.98 18.41
CA THR A 489 31.66 -39.20 19.55
C THR A 489 30.36 -39.80 20.09
N ILE A 490 30.34 -40.11 21.38
CA ILE A 490 29.19 -40.72 22.07
C ILE A 490 28.33 -39.60 22.69
N HIS A 491 27.08 -39.51 22.26
CA HIS A 491 26.10 -38.59 22.83
C HIS A 491 25.23 -39.33 23.87
N PRO A 492 25.44 -39.10 25.18
CA PRO A 492 24.73 -39.84 26.23
C PRO A 492 23.21 -39.62 26.14
N GLY A 493 22.44 -40.71 26.13
CA GLY A 493 20.97 -40.66 25.99
C GLY A 493 20.46 -40.73 24.54
N SER A 494 21.34 -40.81 23.54
CA SER A 494 20.95 -41.03 22.14
C SER A 494 21.63 -42.28 21.55
N SER A 495 21.02 -42.87 20.52
CA SER A 495 21.61 -43.99 19.77
C SER A 495 22.47 -43.53 18.58
N VAL A 496 22.69 -42.21 18.44
CA VAL A 496 23.44 -41.61 17.32
C VAL A 496 24.89 -41.43 17.75
N LYS A 497 25.82 -41.80 16.86
CA LYS A 497 27.27 -41.65 17.05
C LYS A 497 27.82 -40.64 16.05
N GLY A 498 28.82 -39.89 16.50
CA GLY A 498 29.57 -38.93 15.69
C GLY A 498 29.03 -37.51 15.74
N ASP A 499 29.92 -36.56 15.49
CA ASP A 499 29.61 -35.12 15.40
C ASP A 499 29.97 -34.51 14.03
N CYS A 500 30.29 -35.37 13.05
CA CYS A 500 30.63 -34.97 11.69
C CYS A 500 29.41 -34.50 10.88
N GLY A 501 29.62 -33.45 10.10
CA GLY A 501 28.66 -32.97 9.12
C GLY A 501 28.72 -33.75 7.80
N ASN A 502 27.74 -33.49 6.94
CA ASN A 502 27.71 -34.01 5.57
C ASN A 502 27.80 -32.83 4.58
N PRO A 503 28.96 -32.60 3.93
CA PRO A 503 29.16 -31.44 3.07
C PRO A 503 28.15 -31.34 1.92
N SER A 504 27.84 -32.46 1.26
CA SER A 504 26.91 -32.48 0.12
C SER A 504 25.49 -32.11 0.53
N VAL A 505 25.01 -32.67 1.65
CA VAL A 505 23.67 -32.36 2.19
C VAL A 505 23.61 -30.94 2.74
N GLY A 506 24.68 -30.48 3.39
CA GLY A 506 24.82 -29.12 3.89
C GLY A 506 24.75 -28.08 2.77
N ILE A 507 25.59 -28.19 1.75
CA ILE A 507 25.59 -27.27 0.61
C ILE A 507 24.22 -27.23 -0.06
N PHE A 508 23.61 -28.39 -0.33
CA PHE A 508 22.28 -28.44 -0.93
C PHE A 508 21.24 -27.77 -0.03
N PHE A 509 21.25 -28.01 1.28
CA PHE A 509 20.31 -27.44 2.23
C PHE A 509 20.37 -25.91 2.25
N PHE A 510 21.56 -25.32 2.44
CA PHE A 510 21.70 -23.86 2.53
C PHE A 510 21.48 -23.16 1.18
N VAL A 511 22.06 -23.68 0.09
CA VAL A 511 21.92 -23.06 -1.24
C VAL A 511 20.47 -23.11 -1.71
N SER A 512 19.78 -24.26 -1.56
CA SER A 512 18.36 -24.36 -1.92
C SER A 512 17.47 -23.48 -1.06
N TYR A 513 17.75 -23.39 0.24
CA TYR A 513 17.01 -22.51 1.15
C TYR A 513 17.18 -21.05 0.79
N ILE A 514 18.40 -20.57 0.55
CA ILE A 514 18.70 -19.17 0.17
C ILE A 514 17.99 -18.80 -1.14
N ILE A 515 18.03 -19.66 -2.15
CA ILE A 515 17.34 -19.39 -3.43
C ILE A 515 15.83 -19.31 -3.23
N ILE A 516 15.24 -20.25 -2.49
CA ILE A 516 13.78 -20.28 -2.25
C ILE A 516 13.35 -19.08 -1.37
N SER A 517 14.07 -18.79 -0.29
CA SER A 517 13.74 -17.68 0.62
C SER A 517 13.86 -16.34 -0.11
N PHE A 518 14.94 -16.14 -0.88
CA PHE A 518 15.14 -14.94 -1.69
C PHE A 518 14.01 -14.76 -2.69
N LEU A 519 13.63 -15.81 -3.43
CA LEU A 519 12.50 -15.77 -4.34
C LEU A 519 11.18 -15.37 -3.65
N VAL A 520 10.88 -15.94 -2.48
CA VAL A 520 9.65 -15.63 -1.75
C VAL A 520 9.68 -14.19 -1.22
N VAL A 521 10.79 -13.76 -0.62
CA VAL A 521 10.95 -12.41 -0.04
C VAL A 521 10.93 -11.32 -1.12
N VAL A 522 11.61 -11.52 -2.26
CA VAL A 522 11.59 -10.56 -3.37
C VAL A 522 10.18 -10.41 -3.94
N ASN A 523 9.46 -11.52 -4.12
CA ASN A 523 8.06 -11.46 -4.58
C ASN A 523 7.14 -10.78 -3.56
N MET A 524 7.40 -10.95 -2.26
CA MET A 524 6.72 -10.20 -1.20
C MET A 524 6.94 -8.68 -1.35
N TYR A 525 8.20 -8.27 -1.49
CA TYR A 525 8.58 -6.87 -1.56
C TYR A 525 8.04 -6.19 -2.83
N ILE A 526 8.18 -6.84 -3.99
CA ILE A 526 7.65 -6.35 -5.26
C ILE A 526 6.13 -6.21 -5.19
N ALA A 527 5.41 -7.20 -4.64
CA ALA A 527 3.96 -7.12 -4.49
C ALA A 527 3.54 -5.91 -3.63
N VAL A 528 4.18 -5.74 -2.47
CA VAL A 528 3.89 -4.63 -1.55
C VAL A 528 4.23 -3.27 -2.17
N ILE A 529 5.39 -3.14 -2.84
CA ILE A 529 5.76 -1.87 -3.48
C ILE A 529 4.84 -1.55 -4.64
N LEU A 530 4.57 -2.50 -5.54
CA LEU A 530 3.71 -2.25 -6.68
C LEU A 530 2.28 -1.94 -6.26
N GLU A 531 1.79 -2.55 -5.20
CA GLU A 531 0.47 -2.25 -4.63
C GLU A 531 0.46 -0.85 -3.99
N ASN A 532 1.42 -0.53 -3.12
CA ASN A 532 1.52 0.80 -2.51
C ASN A 532 1.73 1.91 -3.56
N PHE A 533 2.57 1.67 -4.58
CA PHE A 533 2.79 2.61 -5.66
C PHE A 533 1.55 2.76 -6.55
N SER A 534 0.85 1.66 -6.84
CA SER A 534 -0.43 1.69 -7.58
C SER A 534 -1.48 2.51 -6.83
N VAL A 535 -1.64 2.31 -5.52
CA VAL A 535 -2.60 3.06 -4.68
C VAL A 535 -2.21 4.54 -4.61
N ALA A 536 -0.93 4.85 -4.36
CA ALA A 536 -0.45 6.23 -4.32
C ALA A 536 -0.60 6.93 -5.69
N THR A 537 -0.37 6.21 -6.79
CA THR A 537 -0.58 6.73 -8.15
C THR A 537 -2.06 6.95 -8.41
N GLU A 538 -2.94 6.01 -8.07
CA GLU A 538 -4.40 6.15 -8.20
C GLU A 538 -4.92 7.35 -7.39
N GLU A 539 -4.49 7.53 -6.14
CA GLU A 539 -4.88 8.69 -5.32
C GLU A 539 -4.37 10.03 -5.90
N SER A 540 -3.17 10.05 -6.47
CA SER A 540 -2.60 11.28 -7.08
C SER A 540 -3.15 11.58 -8.47
N ALA A 541 -3.59 10.55 -9.21
CA ALA A 541 -4.06 10.67 -10.58
C ALA A 541 -5.58 10.90 -10.68
N GLU A 542 -6.31 10.68 -9.59
CA GLU A 542 -7.71 11.07 -9.45
C GLU A 542 -7.80 12.61 -9.33
N PRO A 543 -8.55 13.29 -10.22
CA PRO A 543 -8.70 14.75 -10.18
C PRO A 543 -9.50 15.25 -8.97
N LEU A 544 -10.21 14.36 -8.29
CA LEU A 544 -10.96 14.62 -7.06
C LEU A 544 -10.66 13.53 -6.04
N SER A 545 -10.08 13.92 -4.91
CA SER A 545 -9.70 13.04 -3.81
C SER A 545 -10.85 12.88 -2.79
N GLU A 546 -10.75 11.89 -1.91
CA GLU A 546 -11.72 11.71 -0.82
C GLU A 546 -11.78 12.91 0.14
N ASP A 547 -10.64 13.59 0.33
CA ASP A 547 -10.58 14.77 1.19
C ASP A 547 -11.30 15.98 0.55
N ASP A 548 -11.42 16.04 -0.78
CA ASP A 548 -12.17 17.11 -1.45
C ASP A 548 -13.68 16.96 -1.22
N PHE A 549 -14.17 15.71 -1.22
CA PHE A 549 -15.56 15.42 -0.83
C PHE A 549 -15.81 15.69 0.64
N GLU A 550 -14.84 15.40 1.51
CA GLU A 550 -14.93 15.71 2.95
C GLU A 550 -14.93 17.21 3.20
N MET A 551 -14.05 17.97 2.55
CA MET A 551 -14.03 19.43 2.56
C MET A 551 -15.38 20.00 2.07
N PHE A 552 -15.96 19.46 1.00
CA PHE A 552 -17.28 19.86 0.53
C PHE A 552 -18.36 19.69 1.61
N TYR A 553 -18.39 18.54 2.28
CA TYR A 553 -19.37 18.27 3.35
C TYR A 553 -19.12 19.10 4.61
N GLU A 554 -17.86 19.37 4.98
CA GLU A 554 -17.49 20.25 6.09
C GLU A 554 -17.94 21.70 5.85
N VAL A 555 -17.78 22.20 4.62
CA VAL A 555 -18.29 23.52 4.25
C VAL A 555 -19.82 23.48 4.20
N TRP A 556 -20.42 22.41 3.65
CA TRP A 556 -21.88 22.24 3.56
C TRP A 556 -22.56 22.30 4.93
N GLU A 557 -21.97 21.66 5.94
CA GLU A 557 -22.45 21.65 7.33
C GLU A 557 -22.67 23.07 7.90
N LYS A 558 -21.84 24.04 7.48
CA LYS A 558 -21.97 25.45 7.90
C LYS A 558 -23.22 26.13 7.32
N PHE A 559 -23.71 25.66 6.18
CA PHE A 559 -24.87 26.21 5.48
C PHE A 559 -26.16 25.42 5.73
N ASP A 560 -26.07 24.14 6.14
CA ASP A 560 -27.18 23.25 6.49
C ASP A 560 -26.95 22.52 7.84
N PRO A 561 -27.10 23.22 8.98
CA PRO A 561 -26.82 22.66 10.31
C PRO A 561 -27.76 21.53 10.73
N ASP A 562 -28.96 21.46 10.14
CA ASP A 562 -29.98 20.45 10.48
C ASP A 562 -29.89 19.18 9.60
N ALA A 563 -28.91 19.15 8.68
CA ALA A 563 -28.72 18.10 7.66
C ALA A 563 -30.00 17.82 6.85
N THR A 564 -30.69 18.89 6.44
CA THR A 564 -31.88 18.81 5.59
C THR A 564 -31.53 18.36 4.16
N GLN A 565 -30.25 18.42 3.78
CA GLN A 565 -29.72 18.16 2.44
C GLN A 565 -30.13 19.21 1.39
N PHE A 566 -30.66 20.36 1.83
CA PHE A 566 -31.07 21.44 0.95
C PHE A 566 -30.39 22.76 1.31
N ILE A 567 -30.07 23.56 0.29
CA ILE A 567 -29.61 24.93 0.44
C ILE A 567 -30.51 25.89 -0.33
N GLU A 568 -30.69 27.09 0.19
CA GLU A 568 -31.41 28.16 -0.50
C GLU A 568 -30.58 28.74 -1.65
N PHE A 569 -31.20 29.02 -2.80
CA PHE A 569 -30.51 29.51 -4.01
C PHE A 569 -29.71 30.80 -3.77
N SER A 570 -30.20 31.67 -2.88
CA SER A 570 -29.53 32.92 -2.49
C SER A 570 -28.12 32.68 -1.91
N LYS A 571 -27.93 31.58 -1.17
CA LYS A 571 -26.67 31.22 -0.49
C LYS A 571 -25.71 30.41 -1.35
N LEU A 572 -26.15 29.92 -2.51
CA LEU A 572 -25.32 29.07 -3.41
C LEU A 572 -24.04 29.78 -3.87
N SER A 573 -24.12 31.09 -4.15
CA SER A 573 -22.97 31.90 -4.56
C SER A 573 -21.93 32.03 -3.44
N ASP A 574 -22.36 32.13 -2.19
CA ASP A 574 -21.47 32.21 -1.04
C ASP A 574 -20.87 30.85 -0.71
N PHE A 575 -21.68 29.79 -0.79
CA PHE A 575 -21.22 28.40 -0.63
C PHE A 575 -20.14 28.03 -1.64
N ALA A 576 -20.36 28.29 -2.93
CA ALA A 576 -19.40 27.96 -3.99
C ALA A 576 -18.07 28.73 -3.87
N ALA A 577 -18.09 29.91 -3.23
CA ALA A 577 -16.91 30.72 -2.98
C ALA A 577 -16.17 30.34 -1.68
N ALA A 578 -16.79 29.57 -0.80
CA ALA A 578 -16.23 29.11 0.46
C ALA A 578 -15.52 27.75 0.37
N LEU A 579 -15.63 27.06 -0.77
CA LEU A 579 -14.93 25.81 -1.05
C LEU A 579 -13.47 26.09 -1.42
N ASP A 580 -12.58 25.13 -1.17
CA ASP A 580 -11.19 25.19 -1.60
C ASP A 580 -11.00 24.59 -3.02
N PRO A 581 -9.92 24.95 -3.76
CA PRO A 581 -9.58 24.29 -5.02
C PRO A 581 -9.41 22.76 -4.80
N PRO A 582 -9.94 21.88 -5.67
CA PRO A 582 -10.41 22.12 -7.05
C PRO A 582 -11.91 22.47 -7.21
N LEU A 583 -12.71 22.42 -6.13
CA LEU A 583 -14.17 22.66 -6.20
C LEU A 583 -14.56 24.15 -6.06
N LEU A 584 -13.62 25.02 -5.72
CA LEU A 584 -13.81 26.48 -5.60
C LEU A 584 -14.35 27.12 -6.88
N ILE A 585 -15.40 27.93 -6.74
CA ILE A 585 -15.85 28.87 -7.78
C ILE A 585 -15.75 30.30 -7.25
N ALA A 586 -14.64 30.95 -7.57
CA ALA A 586 -14.35 32.33 -7.17
C ALA A 586 -15.41 33.32 -7.68
N LYS A 587 -15.71 34.35 -6.88
CA LYS A 587 -16.62 35.42 -7.29
C LYS A 587 -15.95 36.29 -8.37
N PRO A 588 -16.69 36.73 -9.41
CA PRO A 588 -18.13 36.58 -9.63
C PRO A 588 -18.54 35.22 -10.23
N ASN A 589 -19.28 34.42 -9.46
CA ASN A 589 -19.62 33.03 -9.81
C ASN A 589 -21.05 32.83 -10.32
N LYS A 590 -21.93 33.85 -10.22
CA LYS A 590 -23.35 33.72 -10.55
C LYS A 590 -23.62 33.27 -11.99
N VAL A 591 -22.86 33.75 -12.96
CA VAL A 591 -23.05 33.40 -14.38
C VAL A 591 -22.72 31.92 -14.61
N GLN A 592 -21.60 31.45 -14.04
CA GLN A 592 -21.19 30.05 -14.14
C GLN A 592 -22.19 29.12 -13.44
N LEU A 593 -22.69 29.50 -12.25
CA LEU A 593 -23.68 28.72 -11.51
C LEU A 593 -25.03 28.63 -12.24
N ILE A 594 -25.46 29.69 -12.90
CA ILE A 594 -26.69 29.67 -13.71
C ILE A 594 -26.52 28.75 -14.91
N ALA A 595 -25.35 28.79 -15.57
CA ALA A 595 -25.03 27.95 -16.73
C ALA A 595 -24.93 26.45 -16.42
N MET A 596 -24.78 26.06 -15.14
CA MET A 596 -24.76 24.65 -14.71
C MET A 596 -26.15 23.99 -14.65
N ASP A 597 -27.23 24.75 -14.85
CA ASP A 597 -28.61 24.27 -14.91
C ASP A 597 -29.05 23.38 -13.73
N LEU A 598 -28.92 23.89 -12.51
CA LEU A 598 -29.24 23.13 -11.30
C LEU A 598 -30.78 22.99 -11.13
N PRO A 599 -31.29 21.80 -10.79
CA PRO A 599 -32.70 21.58 -10.52
C PRO A 599 -33.12 22.25 -9.19
N MET A 600 -34.23 22.98 -9.20
CA MET A 600 -34.78 23.66 -8.02
C MET A 600 -36.09 23.02 -7.57
N VAL A 601 -36.19 22.82 -6.26
CA VAL A 601 -37.35 22.28 -5.54
C VAL A 601 -38.17 23.43 -4.94
N SER A 602 -39.40 23.15 -4.49
CA SER A 602 -40.29 24.13 -3.87
C SER A 602 -39.62 24.96 -2.76
N GLY A 603 -39.75 26.28 -2.91
CA GLY A 603 -39.16 27.28 -2.02
C GLY A 603 -37.75 27.75 -2.39
N ASP A 604 -37.38 27.74 -3.68
CA ASP A 604 -36.06 28.17 -4.19
C ASP A 604 -34.89 27.43 -3.51
N ARG A 605 -35.07 26.13 -3.28
CA ARG A 605 -34.08 25.25 -2.64
C ARG A 605 -33.46 24.27 -3.63
N ILE A 606 -32.19 23.98 -3.45
CA ILE A 606 -31.40 23.05 -4.28
C ILE A 606 -30.87 21.94 -3.38
N HIS A 607 -30.90 20.70 -3.88
CA HIS A 607 -30.43 19.54 -3.15
C HIS A 607 -28.88 19.41 -3.20
N CYS A 608 -28.29 18.96 -2.09
CA CYS A 608 -26.84 18.83 -1.89
C CYS A 608 -26.15 18.00 -2.99
N LEU A 609 -26.70 16.81 -3.29
CA LEU A 609 -26.12 15.92 -4.30
C LEU A 609 -26.15 16.53 -5.71
N ASP A 610 -27.14 17.38 -6.04
CA ASP A 610 -27.20 17.99 -7.37
C ASP A 610 -26.12 19.04 -7.57
N ILE A 611 -25.79 19.79 -6.51
CA ILE A 611 -24.68 20.75 -6.50
C ILE A 611 -23.35 20.00 -6.59
N LEU A 612 -23.17 18.99 -5.75
CA LEU A 612 -21.93 18.21 -5.72
C LEU A 612 -21.71 17.49 -7.06
N PHE A 613 -22.77 16.95 -7.66
CA PHE A 613 -22.70 16.34 -8.98
C PHE A 613 -22.31 17.33 -10.08
N ALA A 614 -22.92 18.53 -10.09
CA ALA A 614 -22.59 19.57 -11.06
C ALA A 614 -21.13 20.07 -10.92
N PHE A 615 -20.64 20.23 -9.68
CA PHE A 615 -19.26 20.66 -9.44
C PHE A 615 -18.26 19.57 -9.82
N THR A 616 -18.58 18.32 -9.49
CA THR A 616 -17.80 17.14 -9.91
C THR A 616 -17.73 17.05 -11.44
N LYS A 617 -18.86 17.21 -12.13
CA LYS A 617 -18.94 17.25 -13.60
C LYS A 617 -18.02 18.32 -14.19
N ARG A 618 -18.02 19.53 -13.61
CA ARG A 618 -17.16 20.63 -14.08
C ARG A 618 -15.68 20.28 -13.98
N VAL A 619 -15.23 19.71 -12.86
CA VAL A 619 -13.81 19.39 -12.64
C VAL A 619 -13.35 18.25 -13.55
N LEU A 620 -14.22 17.28 -13.83
CA LEU A 620 -13.92 16.12 -14.68
C LEU A 620 -13.95 16.45 -16.19
N GLY A 621 -14.58 17.55 -16.60
CA GLY A 621 -14.69 17.95 -18.01
C GLY A 621 -15.79 17.22 -18.79
N GLU A 622 -16.14 17.75 -19.96
CA GLU A 622 -17.09 17.15 -20.91
C GLU A 622 -16.31 16.59 -22.11
N SER A 623 -15.83 15.34 -22.04
CA SER A 623 -15.34 14.63 -23.22
C SER A 623 -16.49 13.80 -23.82
N GLY A 624 -16.78 13.99 -25.11
CA GLY A 624 -18.02 13.48 -25.75
C GLY A 624 -18.19 11.96 -25.78
N GLU A 625 -17.14 11.15 -25.53
CA GLU A 625 -17.24 9.70 -25.37
C GLU A 625 -17.75 9.27 -23.99
N MET A 626 -17.66 10.16 -22.99
CA MET A 626 -18.11 9.90 -21.61
C MET A 626 -19.61 10.06 -21.44
N ASP A 627 -20.31 10.74 -22.35
CA ASP A 627 -21.73 11.10 -22.18
C ASP A 627 -22.69 9.91 -22.27
N ALA A 628 -22.37 8.87 -23.05
CA ALA A 628 -23.18 7.64 -23.12
C ALA A 628 -23.02 6.76 -21.86
N LEU A 629 -21.79 6.66 -21.36
CA LEU A 629 -21.47 5.93 -20.12
C LEU A 629 -22.02 6.68 -18.90
N ARG A 630 -21.96 8.01 -18.95
CA ARG A 630 -22.51 8.94 -17.97
C ARG A 630 -24.00 8.72 -17.75
N ILE A 631 -24.83 8.64 -18.79
CA ILE A 631 -26.27 8.43 -18.63
C ILE A 631 -26.55 7.11 -17.90
N GLN A 632 -25.86 6.03 -18.29
CA GLN A 632 -26.02 4.72 -17.65
C GLN A 632 -25.54 4.71 -16.18
N MET A 633 -24.52 5.49 -15.86
CA MET A 633 -23.96 5.61 -14.52
C MET A 633 -24.78 6.56 -13.63
N GLU A 634 -25.30 7.65 -14.18
CA GLU A 634 -26.27 8.53 -13.55
C GLU A 634 -27.51 7.70 -13.19
N ASP A 635 -28.06 6.89 -14.11
CA ASP A 635 -29.21 6.02 -13.84
C ASP A 635 -28.94 4.99 -12.72
N ARG A 636 -27.75 4.39 -12.68
CA ARG A 636 -27.35 3.48 -11.59
C ARG A 636 -27.13 4.21 -10.26
N PHE A 637 -26.57 5.41 -10.30
CA PHE A 637 -26.39 6.24 -9.12
C PHE A 637 -27.75 6.66 -8.55
N MET A 638 -28.68 7.03 -9.42
CA MET A 638 -30.06 7.36 -9.10
C MET A 638 -30.82 6.15 -8.54
N ALA A 639 -30.58 4.95 -9.08
CA ALA A 639 -31.14 3.70 -8.56
C ALA A 639 -30.56 3.30 -7.18
N SER A 640 -29.30 3.62 -6.90
CA SER A 640 -28.63 3.33 -5.62
C SER A 640 -28.88 4.37 -4.53
N ASN A 641 -29.37 5.57 -4.89
CA ASN A 641 -29.80 6.62 -3.97
C ASN A 641 -31.28 7.02 -4.21
N PRO A 642 -32.26 6.22 -3.71
CA PRO A 642 -33.69 6.42 -3.97
C PRO A 642 -34.29 7.71 -3.37
N SER A 643 -33.55 8.44 -2.53
CA SER A 643 -34.05 9.67 -1.89
C SER A 643 -34.43 10.75 -2.88
N LYS A 644 -33.83 10.76 -4.09
CA LYS A 644 -34.16 11.71 -5.15
C LYS A 644 -35.56 11.51 -5.76
N VAL A 645 -36.17 10.33 -5.56
CA VAL A 645 -37.54 10.02 -6.03
C VAL A 645 -38.61 10.82 -5.26
N SER A 646 -38.25 11.50 -4.17
CA SER A 646 -39.21 12.17 -3.28
C SER A 646 -39.48 13.66 -3.57
N TYR A 647 -38.81 14.27 -4.56
CA TYR A 647 -39.00 15.69 -4.89
C TYR A 647 -38.86 15.94 -6.39
N GLU A 648 -39.98 16.16 -7.08
CA GLU A 648 -39.97 16.58 -8.49
C GLU A 648 -39.48 18.04 -8.60
N PRO A 649 -38.47 18.32 -9.43
CA PRO A 649 -38.01 19.69 -9.64
C PRO A 649 -39.07 20.51 -10.37
N ILE A 650 -39.36 21.70 -9.86
CA ILE A 650 -40.42 22.58 -10.39
C ILE A 650 -39.85 23.51 -11.48
N THR A 651 -38.59 23.95 -11.33
CA THR A 651 -37.88 24.82 -12.29
C THR A 651 -36.36 24.58 -12.24
N THR A 652 -35.60 25.13 -13.19
CA THR A 652 -34.12 25.10 -13.20
C THR A 652 -33.52 26.50 -13.13
N THR A 653 -32.24 26.64 -12.76
CA THR A 653 -31.57 27.94 -12.63
C THR A 653 -31.59 28.75 -13.93
N LEU A 654 -31.46 28.10 -15.09
CA LEU A 654 -31.58 28.75 -16.40
C LEU A 654 -33.01 29.21 -16.68
N LYS A 655 -34.00 28.33 -16.46
CA LYS A 655 -35.41 28.66 -16.67
C LYS A 655 -35.85 29.84 -15.79
N ARG A 656 -35.39 29.88 -14.54
CA ARG A 656 -35.64 31.00 -13.62
C ARG A 656 -35.02 32.30 -14.10
N LYS A 657 -33.79 32.25 -14.64
CA LYS A 657 -33.17 33.45 -15.22
C LYS A 657 -33.96 33.95 -16.43
N GLN A 658 -34.46 33.04 -17.25
CA GLN A 658 -35.31 33.36 -18.37
C GLN A 658 -36.63 34.01 -17.92
N GLU A 659 -37.28 33.46 -16.87
CA GLU A 659 -38.47 34.06 -16.25
C GLU A 659 -38.22 35.48 -15.74
N GLU A 660 -37.10 35.73 -15.04
CA GLU A 660 -36.73 37.06 -14.55
C GLU A 660 -36.51 38.05 -15.71
N VAL A 661 -35.78 37.64 -16.74
CA VAL A 661 -35.49 38.48 -17.91
C VAL A 661 -36.79 38.78 -18.65
N SER A 662 -37.65 37.78 -18.86
CA SER A 662 -38.97 37.94 -19.46
C SER A 662 -39.84 38.88 -18.62
N ALA A 663 -39.88 38.71 -17.30
CA ALA A 663 -40.61 39.60 -16.40
C ALA A 663 -40.07 41.03 -16.45
N ALA A 664 -38.76 41.23 -16.47
CA ALA A 664 -38.14 42.55 -16.57
C ALA A 664 -38.46 43.23 -17.91
N ILE A 665 -38.44 42.48 -19.03
CA ILE A 665 -38.82 42.98 -20.36
C ILE A 665 -40.30 43.37 -20.38
N ILE A 666 -41.18 42.51 -19.84
CA ILE A 666 -42.63 42.78 -19.75
C ILE A 666 -42.88 44.01 -18.89
N GLN A 667 -42.28 44.10 -17.70
CA GLN A 667 -42.42 45.25 -16.81
C GLN A 667 -41.87 46.53 -17.44
N ARG A 668 -40.73 46.47 -18.13
CA ARG A 668 -40.15 47.63 -18.83
C ARG A 668 -41.08 48.09 -19.95
N ASN A 669 -41.58 47.17 -20.77
CA ASN A 669 -42.52 47.49 -21.84
C ASN A 669 -43.87 48.00 -21.31
N PHE A 670 -44.37 47.43 -20.21
CA PHE A 670 -45.59 47.87 -19.55
C PHE A 670 -45.45 49.27 -18.93
N ARG A 671 -44.30 49.58 -18.30
CA ARG A 671 -43.97 50.93 -17.81
C ARG A 671 -43.88 51.94 -18.97
N CYS A 672 -43.22 51.57 -20.07
CA CYS A 672 -43.16 52.39 -21.28
C CYS A 672 -44.54 52.60 -21.91
N TYR A 673 -45.39 51.56 -21.91
CA TYR A 673 -46.77 51.64 -22.38
C TYR A 673 -47.61 52.59 -21.52
N LEU A 674 -47.53 52.49 -20.19
CA LEU A 674 -48.21 53.40 -19.26
C LEU A 674 -47.74 54.86 -19.43
N LEU A 675 -46.43 55.08 -19.65
CA LEU A 675 -45.87 56.41 -19.96
C LEU A 675 -46.43 56.96 -21.27
N LYS A 676 -46.45 56.16 -22.34
CA LYS A 676 -47.07 56.54 -23.62
C LYS A 676 -48.56 56.83 -23.47
N GLN A 677 -49.27 56.08 -22.65
CA GLN A 677 -50.70 56.29 -22.41
C GLN A 677 -50.97 57.57 -21.60
N ARG A 678 -50.12 57.89 -20.62
CA ARG A 678 -50.16 59.19 -19.91
C ARG A 678 -49.87 60.34 -20.85
N LEU A 679 -48.82 60.26 -21.67
CA LEU A 679 -48.49 61.27 -22.68
C LEU A 679 -49.64 61.46 -23.69
N LYS A 680 -50.29 60.37 -24.11
CA LYS A 680 -51.43 60.42 -25.03
C LYS A 680 -52.68 61.03 -24.38
N LYS A 681 -52.89 60.82 -23.08
CA LYS A 681 -53.94 61.52 -22.31
C LYS A 681 -53.64 63.00 -22.15
N VAL A 682 -52.41 63.39 -21.82
CA VAL A 682 -51.97 64.79 -21.76
C VAL A 682 -52.11 65.47 -23.12
N LEU A 683 -51.70 64.81 -24.21
CA LEU A 683 -51.86 65.32 -25.57
C LEU A 683 -53.35 65.43 -25.98
N ASN A 684 -54.20 64.50 -25.54
CA ASN A 684 -55.64 64.57 -25.83
C ASN A 684 -56.38 65.62 -24.97
N GLU A 685 -55.94 65.88 -23.74
CA GLU A 685 -56.41 67.02 -22.93
C GLU A 685 -55.98 68.35 -23.59
N TYR A 686 -54.72 68.44 -24.01
CA TYR A 686 -54.18 69.58 -24.75
C TYR A 686 -54.93 69.82 -26.08
N ASN A 687 -55.24 68.77 -26.83
CA ASN A 687 -56.01 68.85 -28.07
C ASN A 687 -57.50 69.18 -27.84
N LYS A 688 -58.08 68.82 -26.68
CA LYS A 688 -59.45 69.23 -26.31
C LYS A 688 -59.52 70.71 -25.94
N GLU A 689 -58.46 71.27 -25.36
CA GLU A 689 -58.36 72.72 -25.14
C GLU A 689 -58.12 73.48 -26.45
N ALA A 690 -57.34 72.92 -27.38
CA ALA A 690 -57.08 73.53 -28.70
C ALA A 690 -58.30 73.56 -29.65
N ILE A 691 -59.32 72.72 -29.44
CA ILE A 691 -60.54 72.69 -30.29
C ILE A 691 -61.59 73.74 -29.84
N LYS A 692 -61.40 74.43 -28.71
CA LYS A 692 -62.35 75.45 -28.20
C LYS A 692 -61.94 76.92 -28.43
N GLY A 693 -60.85 77.21 -29.13
CA GLY A 693 -60.43 78.59 -29.39
C GLY A 693 -59.65 78.73 -30.68
N ARG A 694 -60.23 79.44 -31.66
CA ARG A 694 -59.55 79.96 -32.85
C ARG A 694 -58.82 81.24 -32.47
N ILE A 695 -57.52 81.37 -32.77
CA ILE A 695 -56.80 82.56 -33.27
C ILE A 695 -55.39 82.12 -33.72
N ASP A 696 -54.90 82.80 -34.76
CA ASP A 696 -53.76 82.51 -35.66
C ASP A 696 -52.34 82.53 -35.05
N LEU A 697 -51.42 81.91 -35.82
CA LEU A 697 -49.97 81.66 -35.68
C LEU A 697 -49.08 82.91 -35.40
N PRO A 698 -47.82 82.70 -34.97
CA PRO A 698 -46.72 82.79 -35.95
C PRO A 698 -45.61 81.72 -35.82
N ILE A 699 -44.94 81.52 -36.96
CA ILE A 699 -43.79 80.62 -37.22
C ILE A 699 -42.51 81.16 -36.56
N LYS A 700 -41.74 80.32 -35.85
CA LYS A 700 -40.30 80.06 -36.10
C LYS A 700 -39.61 79.08 -35.13
N ASP A 701 -38.65 78.37 -35.71
CA ASP A 701 -37.41 77.78 -35.16
C ASP A 701 -37.38 76.28 -34.74
N ASP A 702 -36.66 75.55 -35.60
CA ASP A 702 -35.76 74.40 -35.38
C ASP A 702 -36.31 73.03 -34.97
N MET A 703 -36.72 72.23 -35.99
CA MET A 703 -36.59 70.77 -35.95
C MET A 703 -35.23 70.35 -36.50
N ILE A 704 -34.23 70.28 -35.62
CA ILE A 704 -33.03 69.48 -35.86
C ILE A 704 -33.39 68.02 -35.53
N ILE A 705 -33.43 67.18 -36.57
CA ILE A 705 -33.43 65.73 -36.43
C ILE A 705 -32.02 65.33 -36.00
N ASP A 706 -31.75 65.33 -34.71
CA ASP A 706 -30.51 64.79 -34.18
C ASP A 706 -30.61 63.27 -34.03
N LYS A 707 -30.09 62.60 -35.07
CA LYS A 707 -29.38 61.33 -34.94
C LYS A 707 -28.25 61.53 -33.92
N LEU A 708 -28.44 61.05 -32.70
CA LEU A 708 -27.31 60.75 -31.81
C LEU A 708 -27.22 59.23 -31.62
N ASN A 709 -26.22 58.70 -32.30
CA ASN A 709 -25.69 57.35 -32.14
C ASN A 709 -24.48 57.42 -31.20
N GLY A 710 -24.29 56.37 -30.39
CA GLY A 710 -22.97 56.01 -29.83
C GLY A 710 -22.78 56.21 -28.32
N ASN A 711 -22.76 55.12 -27.54
CA ASN A 711 -21.54 54.32 -27.33
C ASN A 711 -21.69 53.35 -26.16
N SER A 712 -21.78 52.05 -26.46
CA SER A 712 -20.98 51.04 -25.78
C SER A 712 -20.72 49.90 -26.77
N THR A 713 -19.46 49.78 -27.15
CA THR A 713 -18.84 48.89 -28.13
C THR A 713 -19.24 47.41 -28.00
N PRO A 714 -19.50 46.70 -29.12
CA PRO A 714 -19.34 45.26 -29.19
C PRO A 714 -17.91 44.94 -29.66
N GLU A 715 -17.10 44.33 -28.80
CA GLU A 715 -15.91 43.62 -29.28
C GLU A 715 -16.39 42.42 -30.10
N LYS A 716 -16.07 42.44 -31.39
CA LYS A 716 -16.08 41.26 -32.24
C LYS A 716 -14.80 40.48 -31.96
N THR A 717 -14.95 39.20 -31.64
CA THR A 717 -13.95 38.18 -31.95
C THR A 717 -14.67 37.09 -32.74
N ASP A 718 -14.29 37.00 -34.00
CA ASP A 718 -14.32 35.88 -34.95
C ASP A 718 -15.47 34.87 -34.93
N GLY A 719 -16.19 34.84 -36.06
CA GLY A 719 -17.16 33.82 -36.35
C GLY A 719 -16.51 32.49 -36.77
N SER A 720 -16.92 31.42 -36.10
CA SER A 720 -17.05 30.11 -36.72
C SER A 720 -18.51 29.67 -36.65
N SER A 721 -19.07 29.31 -37.79
CA SER A 721 -20.40 28.77 -37.99
C SER A 721 -20.67 27.50 -37.17
N SER A 722 -21.74 27.49 -36.37
CA SER A 722 -22.53 26.28 -36.13
C SER A 722 -23.96 26.67 -35.71
N THR A 723 -24.88 26.48 -36.65
CA THR A 723 -26.30 26.37 -36.39
C THR A 723 -26.57 25.03 -35.70
N THR A 724 -26.96 25.04 -34.43
CA THR A 724 -27.85 24.04 -33.81
C THR A 724 -28.24 24.53 -32.43
N SER A 725 -29.49 24.96 -32.30
CA SER A 725 -30.16 25.18 -31.01
C SER A 725 -30.21 23.85 -30.22
N PRO A 726 -29.83 23.81 -28.94
CA PRO A 726 -30.03 22.62 -28.12
C PRO A 726 -31.52 22.45 -27.80
N PRO A 727 -32.01 21.21 -27.61
CA PRO A 727 -33.42 20.96 -27.33
C PRO A 727 -33.80 21.48 -25.94
N SER A 728 -35.03 21.98 -25.83
CA SER A 728 -35.63 22.43 -24.57
C SER A 728 -35.88 21.26 -23.61
N TYR A 729 -35.72 21.51 -22.31
CA TYR A 729 -35.96 20.62 -21.17
C TYR A 729 -37.32 19.88 -21.15
N ASP A 730 -38.31 20.33 -21.92
CA ASP A 730 -39.64 19.70 -22.01
C ASP A 730 -39.67 18.36 -22.77
N SER A 731 -38.57 17.91 -23.38
CA SER A 731 -38.54 16.65 -24.15
C SER A 731 -38.14 15.40 -23.37
N VAL A 732 -37.77 15.51 -22.08
CA VAL A 732 -37.15 14.39 -21.32
C VAL A 732 -38.06 13.79 -20.23
N THR A 733 -39.21 14.40 -19.91
CA THR A 733 -40.02 14.01 -18.73
C THR A 733 -41.43 13.49 -19.01
N LYS A 734 -41.81 13.17 -20.26
CA LYS A 734 -43.07 12.44 -20.51
C LYS A 734 -42.83 10.94 -20.64
N PRO A 735 -43.52 10.08 -19.87
CA PRO A 735 -43.53 8.65 -20.15
C PRO A 735 -44.28 8.40 -21.47
N ASP A 736 -43.69 7.59 -22.35
CA ASP A 736 -44.29 7.15 -23.61
C ASP A 736 -45.59 6.34 -23.38
N LYS A 737 -46.71 7.05 -23.31
CA LYS A 737 -48.05 6.52 -23.55
C LYS A 737 -48.85 7.58 -24.27
N GLU A 738 -48.69 7.68 -25.59
CA GLU A 738 -49.67 8.23 -26.54
C GLU A 738 -49.08 8.33 -27.97
N LYS A 739 -48.76 7.18 -28.59
CA LYS A 739 -48.63 7.07 -30.04
C LYS A 739 -49.04 5.66 -30.49
N PHE A 740 -50.32 5.34 -30.39
CA PHE A 740 -51.01 4.34 -31.24
C PHE A 740 -52.53 4.44 -31.02
N GLU A 741 -53.12 5.61 -31.24
CA GLU A 741 -54.57 5.73 -31.45
C GLU A 741 -54.85 6.76 -32.54
N LYS A 742 -54.81 6.29 -33.79
CA LYS A 742 -55.77 6.61 -34.87
C LYS A 742 -55.31 5.89 -36.13
N ASP A 743 -55.77 4.67 -36.28
CA ASP A 743 -56.32 4.19 -37.55
C ASP A 743 -57.39 3.14 -37.22
N LYS A 744 -58.66 3.52 -37.47
CA LYS A 744 -59.82 2.64 -37.29
C LYS A 744 -59.81 1.56 -38.38
N PRO A 745 -60.12 0.28 -38.06
CA PRO A 745 -60.41 -0.72 -39.06
C PRO A 745 -61.93 -0.87 -39.28
N GLU A 746 -62.37 -0.98 -40.53
CA GLU A 746 -63.65 -1.61 -40.86
C GLU A 746 -63.41 -3.04 -41.38
N LYS A 747 -64.08 -3.97 -40.68
CA LYS A 747 -64.64 -5.28 -41.12
C LYS A 747 -63.69 -6.40 -41.57
N GLY A 748 -63.83 -7.55 -40.88
CA GLY A 748 -63.89 -8.82 -41.59
C GLY A 748 -63.35 -10.10 -40.91
N SER A 749 -64.05 -10.58 -39.88
CA SER A 749 -64.33 -12.02 -39.63
C SER A 749 -63.22 -13.04 -39.25
N LYS A 750 -63.55 -13.80 -38.19
CA LYS A 750 -63.25 -15.23 -37.92
C LYS A 750 -61.84 -15.64 -37.43
N GLY A 751 -61.73 -15.81 -36.11
CA GLY A 751 -61.79 -17.13 -35.45
C GLY A 751 -60.53 -18.02 -35.38
N LYS A 752 -60.11 -18.32 -34.13
CA LYS A 752 -59.51 -19.55 -33.55
C LYS A 752 -58.38 -19.18 -32.57
N GLU A 753 -58.61 -19.29 -31.26
CA GLU A 753 -58.45 -20.48 -30.40
C GLU A 753 -57.00 -20.68 -29.90
N VAL A 754 -56.89 -20.68 -28.56
CA VAL A 754 -56.15 -21.66 -27.72
C VAL A 754 -54.60 -21.61 -27.78
N ARG A 755 -53.80 -21.80 -26.72
CA ARG A 755 -53.89 -21.89 -25.25
C ARG A 755 -52.50 -22.39 -24.82
N GLU A 756 -52.00 -21.93 -23.66
CA GLU A 756 -51.03 -22.66 -22.80
C GLU A 756 -49.60 -22.89 -23.37
N ASN A 757 -48.51 -23.02 -22.62
CA ASN A 757 -48.29 -23.28 -21.20
C ASN A 757 -46.85 -22.88 -20.84
N GLN A 758 -46.68 -22.48 -19.58
CA GLN A 758 -45.55 -22.77 -18.67
C GLN A 758 -44.25 -23.37 -19.24
N LYS A 759 -43.14 -22.67 -18.99
CA LYS A 759 -42.14 -23.09 -18.00
C LYS A 759 -41.29 -21.91 -17.52
#